data_AF-A0A960ESQ6-F1
#
_entry.id   AF-A0A960ESQ6-F1
#
_cell.length_a   1.000
_cell.length_b   1.000
_cell.length_c   1.000
_cell.angle_alpha   90.00
_cell.angle_beta   90.00
_cell.angle_gamma   90.00
#
_symmetry.space_group_name_H-M   'P 1'
#
loop_
_entity.id
_entity.type
_entity.pdbx_description
1 polymer ?
#
loop_
_entity_poly.entity_id
_entity_poly.type
_entity_poly.pdbx_seq_one_letter_code
_entity_poly.pdbx_strand_id
1 'polypeptide(L)'
;RTYADNARNDAARALTDAQQAQRAASTTATKANDAWADEVRTWRDGLTELVVEPVELAEVTAVVDLDGFRDLAANAGEHTARTLGREIDALDGRRRGLVATKTELETERDGLERGGAVLQPSVPPWRQPRDSARAGAPLWAVVDVVDPDVDLAGLEAALHAAGVLDLFVAAADETPAVGDTTARTTEPMDGPNLTDVLRVDTEAAVAAGIAPDRVTDVLRAVSLTDTATPVLAVTENGTFAYGPVAGTAATEPARYIGAAARERARQALIADLNAAIDDLVGQLAELDEQRRTLEGRVKLADAERSAAPSGKQVRDARQALDRASDRVDIAQGAADKALEAYQAAEDGVRQAIVALNRASSQYGLSTEERELNRLAANLRTIHRTAGNLAAQVVAVAGAERAAKRSAAVAAERRREADAQAAVSIEAAGNAREDTAAYDQLHRSVGAGAKEAEAALDKVTKQLNTLTTERQELQDELERLSKAHGIAEEALKTSEREAAEAETARDAAGAAFRALADNGLPSDGRIDLGDETLTNVSSILRAARLVNRAVPEEPDANRLASQLLQLDDERHKAQTELAAQAEIGLTQIEGTGEQLPVSRAFATVEGVDMTISELAQRFANDLDRARRELEAKETELFEQTLTGSLRAHLASRLRAAQGLVDGMNDLLATIRTASGGVAVSLRWEVSDQVDDQDTLTKIKNLLLQDHHTDTERSTLFEFLARRIDLVRSDDRAAGSWKDALEQLFDYRRWHRFRLMVRHDRFGDRPVAFGSRNVSLSAGEKSLVLSLPLFAAIASHYMPRDSDGDAPACPRLLLLDEVFPKNDRPNKRQILRLLTDLDLDCVLTSDKDMCDYDTIDGIAIAVIAKDGDASFATRLVWNGTETIPEPPSIEP
;
A
#
# COMPACT_ATOMS: atom_id res chain seq x y z
N ARG A 1 58.46 27.49 16.80
CA ARG A 1 58.51 28.07 15.44
C ARG A 1 58.94 27.05 14.39
N THR A 2 60.16 26.49 14.42
CA THR A 2 60.64 25.55 13.38
C THR A 2 59.71 24.35 13.15
N TYR A 3 59.18 23.76 14.21
CA TYR A 3 58.18 22.68 14.10
C TYR A 3 56.91 23.12 13.38
N ALA A 4 56.40 24.33 13.68
CA ALA A 4 55.21 24.88 13.05
C ALA A 4 55.46 25.30 11.57
N ASP A 5 56.67 25.73 11.23
CA ASP A 5 57.06 26.05 9.85
C ASP A 5 57.13 24.79 8.97
N ASN A 6 57.67 23.69 9.52
CA ASN A 6 57.64 22.39 8.85
C ASN A 6 56.19 21.89 8.66
N ALA A 7 55.36 21.95 9.72
CA ALA A 7 53.95 21.58 9.62
C ALA A 7 53.18 22.40 8.57
N ARG A 8 53.44 23.71 8.48
CA ARG A 8 52.88 24.58 7.43
C ARG A 8 53.31 24.14 6.03
N ASN A 9 54.59 23.85 5.83
CA ASN A 9 55.11 23.44 4.52
C ASN A 9 54.60 22.05 4.11
N ASP A 10 54.37 21.14 5.06
CA ASP A 10 53.80 19.82 4.80
C ASP A 10 52.30 19.91 4.48
N ALA A 11 51.54 20.74 5.20
CA ALA A 11 50.14 21.00 4.90
C ALA A 11 49.95 21.69 3.53
N ALA A 12 50.81 22.64 3.17
CA ALA A 12 50.79 23.29 1.86
C ALA A 12 51.07 22.32 0.69
N ARG A 13 51.95 21.34 0.90
CA ARG A 13 52.20 20.27 -0.07
C ARG A 13 50.99 19.34 -0.20
N ALA A 14 50.41 18.90 0.91
CA ALA A 14 49.20 18.08 0.91
C ALA A 14 48.02 18.76 0.19
N LEU A 15 47.84 20.08 0.37
CA LEU A 15 46.84 20.86 -0.35
C LEU A 15 47.11 20.89 -1.86
N THR A 16 48.36 21.09 -2.27
CA THR A 16 48.73 21.09 -3.69
C THR A 16 48.45 19.74 -4.35
N ASP A 17 48.79 18.64 -3.66
CA ASP A 17 48.54 17.28 -4.14
C ASP A 17 47.04 16.98 -4.24
N ALA A 18 46.25 17.42 -3.24
CA ALA A 18 44.79 17.29 -3.26
C ALA A 18 44.17 18.07 -4.44
N GLN A 19 44.63 19.30 -4.69
CA GLN A 19 44.16 20.12 -5.82
C GLN A 19 44.51 19.50 -7.19
N GLN A 20 45.69 18.89 -7.31
CA GLN A 20 46.07 18.14 -8.52
C GLN A 20 45.18 16.91 -8.73
N ALA A 21 44.90 16.16 -7.67
CA ALA A 21 43.99 15.02 -7.72
C ALA A 21 42.57 15.43 -8.11
N GLN A 22 42.06 16.56 -7.59
CA GLN A 22 40.75 17.11 -7.96
C GLN A 22 40.69 17.49 -9.45
N ARG A 23 41.73 18.15 -9.99
CA ARG A 23 41.80 18.48 -11.42
C ARG A 23 41.82 17.24 -12.31
N ALA A 24 42.55 16.19 -11.91
CA ALA A 24 42.58 14.91 -12.62
C ALA A 24 41.22 14.20 -12.58
N ALA A 25 40.56 14.18 -11.42
CA ALA A 25 39.21 13.63 -11.26
C ALA A 25 38.17 14.41 -12.09
N SER A 26 38.26 15.75 -12.12
CA SER A 26 37.38 16.60 -12.93
C SER A 26 37.54 16.31 -14.42
N THR A 27 38.78 16.20 -14.90
CA THR A 27 39.05 15.82 -16.31
C THR A 27 38.48 14.43 -16.64
N THR A 28 38.53 13.50 -15.68
CA THR A 28 38.01 12.14 -15.85
C THR A 28 36.47 12.14 -15.89
N ALA A 29 35.82 12.95 -15.04
CA ALA A 29 34.38 13.15 -15.06
C ALA A 29 33.89 13.76 -16.38
N THR A 30 34.58 14.78 -16.91
CA THR A 30 34.24 15.36 -18.22
C THR A 30 34.35 14.31 -19.34
N LYS A 31 35.44 13.53 -19.39
CA LYS A 31 35.59 12.45 -20.38
C LYS A 31 34.52 11.37 -20.26
N ALA A 32 34.13 11.01 -19.03
CA ALA A 32 33.07 10.03 -18.80
C ALA A 32 31.71 10.57 -19.27
N ASN A 33 31.43 11.86 -19.07
CA ASN A 33 30.22 12.51 -19.56
C ASN A 33 30.16 12.49 -21.10
N ASP A 34 31.26 12.87 -21.76
CA ASP A 34 31.35 12.89 -23.23
C ASP A 34 31.17 11.48 -23.82
N ALA A 35 31.84 10.48 -23.23
CA ALA A 35 31.73 9.08 -23.65
C ALA A 35 30.31 8.54 -23.47
N TRP A 36 29.65 8.86 -22.35
CA TRP A 36 28.26 8.47 -22.14
C TRP A 36 27.31 9.14 -23.13
N ALA A 37 27.51 10.41 -23.47
CA ALA A 37 26.72 11.09 -24.50
C ALA A 37 26.89 10.43 -25.89
N ASP A 38 28.10 9.95 -26.22
CA ASP A 38 28.36 9.16 -27.44
C ASP A 38 27.67 7.79 -27.40
N GLU A 39 27.69 7.10 -26.27
CA GLU A 39 26.97 5.83 -26.07
C GLU A 39 25.46 6.03 -26.25
N VAL A 40 24.90 7.11 -25.68
CA VAL A 40 23.46 7.43 -25.81
C VAL A 40 23.08 7.74 -27.26
N ARG A 41 23.92 8.47 -28.00
CA ARG A 41 23.71 8.71 -29.44
C ARG A 41 23.74 7.42 -30.25
N THR A 42 24.72 6.56 -29.98
CA THR A 42 24.87 5.26 -30.65
C THR A 42 23.68 4.34 -30.35
N TRP A 43 23.23 4.32 -29.10
CA TRP A 43 22.03 3.59 -28.69
C TRP A 43 20.80 4.09 -29.44
N ARG A 44 20.56 5.40 -29.48
CA ARG A 44 19.45 6.01 -30.23
C ARG A 44 19.50 5.62 -31.71
N ASP A 45 20.67 5.71 -32.34
CA ASP A 45 20.82 5.40 -33.77
C ASP A 45 20.62 3.91 -34.09
N GLY A 46 20.72 3.04 -33.08
CA GLY A 46 20.41 1.62 -33.18
C GLY A 46 18.95 1.26 -32.90
N LEU A 47 18.09 2.21 -32.52
CA LEU A 47 16.69 1.93 -32.21
C LEU A 47 15.87 1.71 -33.50
N THR A 48 15.07 0.65 -33.50
CA THR A 48 14.15 0.31 -34.59
C THR A 48 12.70 0.23 -34.13
N GLU A 49 12.45 -0.22 -32.89
CA GLU A 49 11.08 -0.31 -32.34
C GLU A 49 10.81 0.78 -31.29
N LEU A 50 11.80 1.11 -30.44
CA LEU A 50 11.65 2.18 -29.47
C LEU A 50 11.65 3.55 -30.14
N VAL A 51 10.63 4.35 -29.80
CA VAL A 51 10.55 5.75 -30.22
C VAL A 51 10.95 6.64 -29.05
N VAL A 52 12.05 7.37 -29.22
CA VAL A 52 12.54 8.36 -28.28
C VAL A 52 12.66 9.69 -29.01
N GLU A 53 12.00 10.73 -28.50
CA GLU A 53 12.02 12.04 -29.15
C GLU A 53 13.43 12.66 -29.07
N PRO A 54 14.00 13.15 -30.19
CA PRO A 54 15.34 13.73 -30.21
C PRO A 54 15.49 14.93 -29.27
N VAL A 55 14.41 15.67 -29.02
CA VAL A 55 14.39 16.83 -28.12
C VAL A 55 14.58 16.40 -26.67
N GLU A 56 13.82 15.40 -26.20
CA GLU A 56 13.92 14.88 -24.84
C GLU A 56 15.30 14.27 -24.57
N LEU A 57 15.84 13.55 -25.56
CA LEU A 57 17.19 12.99 -25.47
C LEU A 57 18.27 14.09 -25.38
N ALA A 58 18.10 15.18 -26.13
CA ALA A 58 19.04 16.31 -26.12
C ALA A 58 19.02 17.04 -24.77
N GLU A 59 17.86 17.22 -24.15
CA GLU A 59 17.73 17.83 -22.83
C GLU A 59 18.49 17.04 -21.77
N VAL A 60 18.26 15.73 -21.73
CA VAL A 60 18.86 14.83 -20.74
C VAL A 60 20.37 14.68 -20.94
N THR A 61 20.83 14.63 -22.19
CA THR A 61 22.28 14.55 -22.50
C THR A 61 23.01 15.87 -22.26
N ALA A 62 22.36 17.03 -22.43
CA ALA A 62 22.97 18.34 -22.21
C ALA A 62 23.36 18.58 -20.74
N VAL A 63 22.55 18.10 -19.79
CA VAL A 63 22.83 18.21 -18.34
C VAL A 63 23.42 16.93 -17.74
N VAL A 64 23.55 15.87 -18.55
CA VAL A 64 24.02 14.54 -18.10
C VAL A 64 23.16 14.04 -16.93
N ASP A 65 21.85 14.01 -17.17
CA ASP A 65 20.85 13.50 -16.24
C ASP A 65 20.68 11.99 -16.44
N LEU A 66 21.35 11.20 -15.60
CA LEU A 66 21.33 9.74 -15.72
C LEU A 66 20.00 9.12 -15.31
N ASP A 67 19.26 9.77 -14.42
CA ASP A 67 17.98 9.28 -13.93
C ASP A 67 16.87 9.67 -14.91
N GLY A 68 16.88 10.93 -15.40
CA GLY A 68 16.02 11.35 -16.50
C GLY A 68 16.21 10.50 -17.78
N PHE A 69 17.44 10.09 -18.10
CA PHE A 69 17.69 9.17 -19.23
C PHE A 69 17.07 7.79 -19.01
N ARG A 70 17.20 7.26 -17.79
CA ARG A 70 16.63 5.95 -17.44
C ARG A 70 15.12 5.97 -17.54
N ASP A 71 14.50 7.04 -17.04
CA ASP A 71 13.06 7.23 -17.09
C ASP A 71 12.57 7.41 -18.53
N LEU A 72 13.29 8.18 -19.35
CA LEU A 72 13.00 8.34 -20.78
C LEU A 72 13.02 6.97 -21.51
N ALA A 73 14.09 6.18 -21.34
CA ALA A 73 14.20 4.86 -21.94
C ALA A 73 13.13 3.88 -21.42
N ALA A 74 12.77 3.96 -20.14
CA ALA A 74 11.69 3.16 -19.57
C ALA A 74 10.32 3.54 -20.13
N ASN A 75 10.02 4.84 -20.24
CA ASN A 75 8.77 5.37 -20.76
C ASN A 75 8.59 5.03 -22.25
N ALA A 76 9.64 5.16 -23.06
CA ALA A 76 9.63 4.75 -24.46
C ALA A 76 9.35 3.24 -24.61
N GLY A 77 9.97 2.43 -23.75
CA GLY A 77 9.71 0.99 -23.69
C GLY A 77 8.27 0.66 -23.33
N GLU A 78 7.74 1.31 -22.29
CA GLU A 78 6.37 1.07 -21.85
C GLU A 78 5.35 1.53 -22.90
N HIS A 79 5.57 2.68 -23.54
CA HIS A 79 4.72 3.17 -24.62
C HIS A 79 4.67 2.17 -25.80
N THR A 80 5.85 1.69 -26.23
CA THR A 80 5.97 0.72 -27.32
C THR A 80 5.30 -0.61 -26.95
N ALA A 81 5.50 -1.10 -25.73
CA ALA A 81 4.86 -2.33 -25.24
C ALA A 81 3.33 -2.20 -25.19
N ARG A 82 2.79 -1.04 -24.76
CA ARG A 82 1.34 -0.79 -24.77
C ARG A 82 0.78 -0.77 -26.19
N THR A 83 1.48 -0.17 -27.14
CA THR A 83 1.05 -0.09 -28.55
C THR A 83 1.04 -1.47 -29.20
N LEU A 84 2.14 -2.22 -29.12
CA LEU A 84 2.23 -3.59 -29.65
C LEU A 84 1.25 -4.55 -28.94
N GLY A 85 1.05 -4.39 -27.64
CA GLY A 85 0.08 -5.17 -26.87
C GLY A 85 -1.36 -5.01 -27.37
N ARG A 86 -1.78 -3.77 -27.69
CA ARG A 86 -3.11 -3.52 -28.27
C ARG A 86 -3.30 -4.18 -29.63
N GLU A 87 -2.25 -4.19 -30.47
CA GLU A 87 -2.29 -4.86 -31.77
C GLU A 87 -2.42 -6.39 -31.60
N ILE A 88 -1.68 -6.98 -30.66
CA ILE A 88 -1.78 -8.41 -30.32
C ILE A 88 -3.19 -8.74 -29.81
N ASP A 89 -3.73 -7.95 -28.89
CA ASP A 89 -5.08 -8.15 -28.34
C ASP A 89 -6.17 -8.10 -29.44
N ALA A 90 -6.01 -7.19 -30.41
CA ALA A 90 -6.91 -7.08 -31.55
C ALA A 90 -6.83 -8.31 -32.47
N LEU A 91 -5.62 -8.82 -32.76
CA LEU A 91 -5.43 -10.05 -33.52
C LEU A 91 -6.02 -11.27 -32.79
N ASP A 92 -5.79 -11.39 -31.49
CA ASP A 92 -6.36 -12.48 -30.68
C ASP A 92 -7.89 -12.41 -30.61
N GLY A 93 -8.46 -11.21 -30.60
CA GLY A 93 -9.90 -10.99 -30.74
C GLY A 93 -10.45 -11.53 -32.06
N ARG A 94 -9.83 -11.16 -33.19
CA ARG A 94 -10.23 -11.64 -34.52
C ARG A 94 -10.06 -13.15 -34.65
N ARG A 95 -8.96 -13.70 -34.13
CA ARG A 95 -8.68 -15.14 -34.11
C ARG A 95 -9.76 -15.92 -33.34
N ARG A 96 -10.17 -15.45 -32.16
CA ARG A 96 -11.26 -16.06 -31.39
C ARG A 96 -12.57 -16.12 -32.19
N GLY A 97 -12.89 -15.06 -32.93
CA GLY A 97 -14.06 -15.02 -33.82
C GLY A 97 -14.00 -16.10 -34.92
N LEU A 98 -12.88 -16.16 -35.66
CA LEU A 98 -12.70 -17.15 -36.72
C LEU A 98 -12.70 -18.60 -36.20
N VAL A 99 -12.11 -18.85 -35.02
CA VAL A 99 -12.15 -20.19 -34.39
C VAL A 99 -13.57 -20.60 -34.03
N ALA A 100 -14.40 -19.68 -33.52
CA ALA A 100 -15.79 -19.97 -33.21
C ALA A 100 -16.57 -20.36 -34.49
N THR A 101 -16.49 -19.56 -35.56
CA THR A 101 -17.13 -19.85 -36.84
C THR A 101 -16.63 -21.17 -37.45
N LYS A 102 -15.32 -21.44 -37.40
CA LYS A 102 -14.76 -22.71 -37.86
C LYS A 102 -15.36 -23.90 -37.09
N THR A 103 -15.50 -23.78 -35.77
CA THR A 103 -16.04 -24.85 -34.92
C THR A 103 -17.52 -25.11 -35.22
N GLU A 104 -18.30 -24.06 -35.53
CA GLU A 104 -19.70 -24.19 -35.97
C GLU A 104 -19.80 -24.97 -37.30
N LEU A 105 -18.99 -24.60 -38.31
CA LEU A 105 -18.97 -25.29 -39.60
C LEU A 105 -18.47 -26.73 -39.50
N GLU A 106 -17.48 -27.00 -38.65
CA GLU A 106 -17.02 -28.37 -38.37
C GLU A 106 -18.13 -29.21 -37.72
N THR A 107 -18.90 -28.62 -36.80
CA THR A 107 -20.04 -29.30 -36.17
C THR A 107 -21.13 -29.64 -37.19
N GLU A 108 -21.42 -28.72 -38.11
CA GLU A 108 -22.38 -28.93 -39.20
C GLU A 108 -21.91 -30.04 -40.16
N ARG A 109 -20.66 -29.98 -40.62
CA ARG A 109 -20.04 -31.02 -41.46
C ARG A 109 -20.09 -32.39 -40.77
N ASP A 110 -19.66 -32.47 -39.52
CA ASP A 110 -19.63 -33.72 -38.75
C ASP A 110 -21.05 -34.27 -38.52
N GLY A 111 -22.07 -33.40 -38.47
CA GLY A 111 -23.48 -33.77 -38.45
C GLY A 111 -23.94 -34.42 -39.75
N LEU A 112 -23.54 -33.84 -40.90
CA LEU A 112 -23.82 -34.39 -42.23
C LEU A 112 -23.08 -35.71 -42.47
N GLU A 113 -21.82 -35.83 -42.05
CA GLU A 113 -21.00 -37.04 -42.23
C GLU A 113 -21.52 -38.25 -41.45
N ARG A 114 -22.06 -38.04 -40.24
CA ARG A 114 -22.67 -39.09 -39.41
C ARG A 114 -24.01 -39.61 -39.93
N GLY A 115 -24.52 -39.07 -41.04
CA GLY A 115 -25.73 -39.54 -41.72
C GLY A 115 -27.05 -39.17 -41.00
N GLY A 116 -27.01 -38.26 -40.03
CA GLY A 116 -28.17 -37.90 -39.21
C GLY A 116 -29.06 -36.79 -39.79
N ALA A 117 -28.57 -36.00 -40.75
CA ALA A 117 -29.32 -34.90 -41.35
C ALA A 117 -29.77 -35.28 -42.76
N VAL A 118 -31.05 -35.64 -42.90
CA VAL A 118 -31.67 -35.76 -44.22
C VAL A 118 -31.83 -34.34 -44.78
N LEU A 119 -31.27 -34.09 -45.97
CA LEU A 119 -31.49 -32.85 -46.70
C LEU A 119 -33.00 -32.68 -46.93
N GLN A 120 -33.57 -31.65 -46.31
CA GLN A 120 -34.97 -31.29 -46.46
C GLN A 120 -35.11 -30.07 -47.39
N PRO A 121 -36.16 -30.02 -48.23
CA PRO A 121 -36.45 -28.83 -49.03
C PRO A 121 -36.72 -27.63 -48.13
N SER A 122 -36.51 -26.42 -48.65
CA SER A 122 -36.87 -25.21 -47.91
C SER A 122 -38.38 -25.21 -47.66
N VAL A 123 -38.76 -25.15 -46.39
CA VAL A 123 -40.15 -25.20 -45.96
C VAL A 123 -40.71 -23.78 -45.94
N PRO A 124 -42.00 -23.58 -46.27
CA PRO A 124 -42.62 -22.27 -46.11
C PRO A 124 -42.51 -21.75 -44.65
N PRO A 125 -42.46 -20.42 -44.38
CA PRO A 125 -42.23 -19.77 -43.05
C PRO A 125 -43.21 -20.07 -41.90
N TRP A 126 -43.95 -21.14 -42.03
CA TRP A 126 -45.40 -21.19 -41.92
C TRP A 126 -45.80 -22.62 -41.63
N ARG A 127 -45.01 -23.54 -42.21
CA ARG A 127 -44.95 -24.94 -41.91
C ARG A 127 -44.35 -25.14 -40.52
N GLN A 128 -45.16 -25.63 -39.59
CA GLN A 128 -44.71 -25.98 -38.24
C GLN A 128 -43.86 -27.28 -38.27
N PRO A 129 -42.96 -27.50 -37.30
CA PRO A 129 -42.24 -28.77 -37.19
C PRO A 129 -43.21 -29.94 -37.06
N ARG A 130 -43.06 -30.96 -37.90
CA ARG A 130 -43.88 -32.17 -37.84
C ARG A 130 -43.45 -33.04 -36.66
N ASP A 131 -44.41 -33.60 -35.93
CA ASP A 131 -44.16 -34.56 -34.86
C ASP A 131 -43.64 -35.88 -35.43
N SER A 132 -42.44 -36.29 -35.00
CA SER A 132 -41.82 -37.57 -35.37
C SER A 132 -42.64 -38.81 -34.98
N ALA A 133 -43.61 -38.68 -34.07
CA ALA A 133 -44.52 -39.76 -33.69
C ALA A 133 -45.73 -39.89 -34.61
N ARG A 134 -45.99 -38.92 -35.49
CA ARG A 134 -47.10 -38.98 -36.48
C ARG A 134 -46.72 -39.92 -37.61
N ALA A 135 -47.53 -40.95 -37.82
CA ALA A 135 -47.35 -41.89 -38.93
C ALA A 135 -47.56 -41.18 -40.27
N GLY A 136 -46.51 -41.13 -41.09
CA GLY A 136 -46.48 -40.46 -42.37
C GLY A 136 -45.12 -39.82 -42.64
N ALA A 137 -44.95 -39.32 -43.85
CA ALA A 137 -43.70 -38.69 -44.30
C ALA A 137 -43.99 -37.69 -45.42
N PRO A 138 -43.15 -36.66 -45.60
CA PRO A 138 -43.24 -35.81 -46.78
C PRO A 138 -43.06 -36.63 -48.07
N LEU A 139 -43.71 -36.19 -49.15
CA LEU A 139 -43.69 -36.84 -50.44
C LEU A 139 -42.25 -37.10 -50.93
N TRP A 140 -41.36 -36.11 -50.84
CA TRP A 140 -39.95 -36.25 -51.26
C TRP A 140 -39.18 -37.38 -50.55
N ALA A 141 -39.59 -37.78 -49.34
CA ALA A 141 -38.92 -38.81 -48.56
C ALA A 141 -39.37 -40.24 -48.90
N VAL A 142 -40.52 -40.41 -49.58
CA VAL A 142 -41.14 -41.71 -49.87
C VAL A 142 -41.27 -42.01 -51.37
N VAL A 143 -40.66 -41.17 -52.21
CA VAL A 143 -40.62 -41.34 -53.67
C VAL A 143 -39.18 -41.48 -54.16
N ASP A 144 -39.03 -42.28 -55.20
CA ASP A 144 -37.78 -42.55 -55.90
C ASP A 144 -38.01 -42.45 -57.41
N VAL A 145 -36.92 -42.46 -58.18
CA VAL A 145 -36.96 -42.28 -59.64
C VAL A 145 -37.21 -43.61 -60.34
N VAL A 146 -38.00 -43.60 -61.42
CA VAL A 146 -38.21 -44.79 -62.27
C VAL A 146 -36.94 -45.12 -63.05
N ASP A 147 -36.34 -44.11 -63.69
CA ASP A 147 -35.07 -44.22 -64.43
C ASP A 147 -34.03 -43.24 -63.83
N PRO A 148 -32.92 -43.73 -63.26
CA PRO A 148 -31.89 -42.90 -62.63
C PRO A 148 -31.23 -41.87 -63.58
N ASP A 149 -31.30 -42.08 -64.89
CA ASP A 149 -30.71 -41.19 -65.91
C ASP A 149 -31.62 -40.01 -66.31
N VAL A 150 -32.85 -39.98 -65.79
CA VAL A 150 -33.78 -38.85 -66.02
C VAL A 150 -33.34 -37.62 -65.23
N ASP A 151 -33.27 -36.47 -65.91
CA ASP A 151 -32.99 -35.20 -65.27
C ASP A 151 -34.22 -34.69 -64.51
N LEU A 152 -34.14 -34.79 -63.18
CA LEU A 152 -35.21 -34.38 -62.28
C LEU A 152 -35.11 -32.92 -61.85
N ALA A 153 -34.09 -32.18 -62.31
CA ALA A 153 -33.84 -30.82 -61.86
C ALA A 153 -35.07 -29.91 -62.06
N GLY A 154 -35.68 -29.95 -63.24
CA GLY A 154 -36.87 -29.13 -63.51
C GLY A 154 -38.13 -29.71 -62.85
N LEU A 155 -38.29 -31.04 -62.81
CA LEU A 155 -39.45 -31.65 -62.14
C LEU A 155 -39.46 -31.39 -60.63
N GLU A 156 -38.32 -31.54 -59.95
CA GLU A 156 -38.17 -31.25 -58.53
C GLU A 156 -38.40 -29.76 -58.23
N ALA A 157 -37.88 -28.86 -59.07
CA ALA A 157 -38.12 -27.43 -58.93
C ALA A 157 -39.60 -27.06 -59.12
N ALA A 158 -40.29 -27.67 -60.09
CA ALA A 158 -41.73 -27.50 -60.30
C ALA A 158 -42.55 -27.98 -59.09
N LEU A 159 -42.23 -29.17 -58.56
CA LEU A 159 -42.91 -29.75 -57.40
C LEU A 159 -42.65 -28.94 -56.12
N HIS A 160 -41.44 -28.38 -55.98
CA HIS A 160 -41.09 -27.53 -54.84
C HIS A 160 -41.84 -26.20 -54.89
N ALA A 161 -41.83 -25.52 -56.04
CA ALA A 161 -42.54 -24.26 -56.23
C ALA A 161 -44.06 -24.41 -56.14
N ALA A 162 -44.61 -25.56 -56.55
CA ALA A 162 -46.03 -25.90 -56.39
C ALA A 162 -46.41 -26.29 -54.95
N GLY A 163 -45.45 -26.38 -54.01
CA GLY A 163 -45.69 -26.77 -52.62
C GLY A 163 -46.00 -28.25 -52.42
N VAL A 164 -45.81 -29.09 -53.44
CA VAL A 164 -46.14 -30.53 -53.40
C VAL A 164 -44.96 -31.38 -52.95
N LEU A 165 -43.73 -30.88 -53.10
CA LEU A 165 -42.54 -31.63 -52.71
C LEU A 165 -42.53 -31.98 -51.22
N ASP A 166 -42.84 -31.03 -50.33
CA ASP A 166 -42.95 -31.24 -48.87
C ASP A 166 -44.33 -31.72 -48.43
N LEU A 167 -45.25 -32.10 -49.33
CA LEU A 167 -46.60 -32.52 -48.98
C LEU A 167 -46.60 -33.75 -48.06
N PHE A 168 -47.26 -33.69 -46.90
CA PHE A 168 -47.31 -34.80 -45.96
C PHE A 168 -48.21 -35.93 -46.47
N VAL A 169 -47.69 -37.14 -46.59
CA VAL A 169 -48.48 -38.33 -46.94
C VAL A 169 -48.73 -39.13 -45.66
N ALA A 170 -49.97 -39.09 -45.18
CA ALA A 170 -50.42 -39.85 -44.03
C ALA A 170 -50.94 -41.25 -44.42
N ALA A 171 -51.05 -42.13 -43.42
CA ALA A 171 -51.54 -43.50 -43.61
C ALA A 171 -53.00 -43.57 -44.13
N ALA A 172 -53.81 -42.53 -43.87
CA ALA A 172 -55.17 -42.38 -44.36
C ALA A 172 -55.46 -40.90 -44.67
N ASP A 173 -56.55 -40.62 -45.39
CA ASP A 173 -57.04 -39.24 -45.57
C ASP A 173 -57.35 -38.62 -44.21
N GLU A 174 -56.63 -37.54 -43.89
CA GLU A 174 -56.85 -36.76 -42.67
C GLU A 174 -57.01 -35.28 -43.00
N THR A 175 -57.60 -34.54 -42.07
CA THR A 175 -57.64 -33.08 -42.17
C THR A 175 -56.22 -32.53 -41.96
N PRO A 176 -55.75 -31.58 -42.78
CA PRO A 176 -54.45 -30.96 -42.58
C PRO A 176 -54.33 -30.40 -41.16
N ALA A 177 -53.17 -30.59 -40.53
CA ALA A 177 -52.90 -29.98 -39.24
C ALA A 177 -52.65 -28.48 -39.41
N VAL A 178 -52.80 -27.73 -38.33
CA VAL A 178 -52.41 -26.31 -38.29
C VAL A 178 -50.93 -26.18 -38.66
N GLY A 179 -50.63 -25.49 -39.76
CA GLY A 179 -49.26 -25.34 -40.25
C GLY A 179 -48.67 -26.63 -40.81
N ASP A 180 -49.49 -27.58 -41.29
CA ASP A 180 -49.03 -28.61 -42.22
C ASP A 180 -49.96 -28.90 -43.44
N THR A 181 -49.36 -29.21 -44.61
CA THR A 181 -50.09 -29.65 -45.82
C THR A 181 -50.15 -31.17 -45.89
N THR A 182 -51.32 -31.76 -46.18
CA THR A 182 -51.49 -33.22 -46.29
C THR A 182 -52.09 -33.64 -47.63
N ALA A 183 -51.62 -34.77 -48.15
CA ALA A 183 -52.11 -35.38 -49.38
C ALA A 183 -53.51 -35.97 -49.19
N ARG A 184 -54.39 -35.78 -50.19
CA ARG A 184 -55.75 -36.34 -50.21
C ARG A 184 -55.92 -37.31 -51.37
N THR A 185 -56.65 -38.41 -51.16
CA THR A 185 -57.01 -39.31 -52.26
C THR A 185 -57.92 -38.57 -53.21
N THR A 186 -57.60 -38.58 -54.50
CA THR A 186 -58.49 -38.09 -55.56
C THR A 186 -58.63 -39.17 -56.62
N GLU A 187 -59.62 -39.04 -57.50
CA GLU A 187 -59.77 -39.99 -58.61
C GLU A 187 -58.53 -39.95 -59.51
N PRO A 188 -58.00 -41.11 -59.95
CA PRO A 188 -56.86 -41.15 -60.85
C PRO A 188 -57.13 -40.34 -62.11
N MET A 189 -56.13 -39.58 -62.55
CA MET A 189 -56.24 -38.86 -63.81
C MET A 189 -56.06 -39.78 -65.01
N ASP A 190 -56.80 -39.51 -66.08
CA ASP A 190 -56.56 -40.10 -67.40
C ASP A 190 -55.40 -39.38 -68.10
N GLY A 191 -54.38 -40.12 -68.53
CA GLY A 191 -53.21 -39.60 -69.27
C GLY A 191 -51.89 -39.65 -68.50
N PRO A 192 -50.81 -39.01 -69.03
CA PRO A 192 -49.50 -39.00 -68.39
C PRO A 192 -49.52 -38.33 -67.02
N ASN A 193 -48.89 -38.97 -66.03
CA ASN A 193 -48.89 -38.54 -64.63
C ASN A 193 -47.54 -38.84 -63.96
N LEU A 194 -47.36 -38.42 -62.70
CA LEU A 194 -46.06 -38.58 -62.03
C LEU A 194 -45.59 -40.03 -61.89
N THR A 195 -46.46 -41.05 -62.00
CA THR A 195 -46.01 -42.46 -61.96
C THR A 195 -45.19 -42.88 -63.18
N ASP A 196 -45.18 -42.08 -64.26
CA ASP A 196 -44.34 -42.31 -65.44
C ASP A 196 -42.86 -41.98 -65.19
N VAL A 197 -42.56 -41.13 -64.19
CA VAL A 197 -41.20 -40.64 -63.87
C VAL A 197 -40.78 -40.98 -62.43
N LEU A 198 -41.72 -40.99 -61.50
CA LEU A 198 -41.53 -41.28 -60.08
C LEU A 198 -42.21 -42.60 -59.70
N ARG A 199 -41.56 -43.34 -58.81
CA ARG A 199 -42.10 -44.56 -58.18
C ARG A 199 -42.07 -44.42 -56.67
N VAL A 200 -42.84 -45.25 -56.00
CA VAL A 200 -42.82 -45.32 -54.53
C VAL A 200 -41.55 -46.01 -54.04
N ASP A 201 -40.86 -45.38 -53.10
CA ASP A 201 -39.88 -46.05 -52.26
C ASP A 201 -40.63 -46.90 -51.23
N THR A 202 -40.78 -48.19 -51.52
CA THR A 202 -41.59 -49.11 -50.72
C THR A 202 -41.01 -49.31 -49.32
N GLU A 203 -39.68 -49.29 -49.18
CA GLU A 203 -39.03 -49.45 -47.88
C GLU A 203 -39.25 -48.20 -47.02
N ALA A 204 -39.06 -47.01 -47.60
CA ALA A 204 -39.29 -45.75 -46.90
C ALA A 204 -40.77 -45.53 -46.54
N ALA A 205 -41.70 -45.85 -47.46
CA ALA A 205 -43.13 -45.72 -47.22
C ALA A 205 -43.61 -46.63 -46.07
N VAL A 206 -43.17 -47.90 -46.07
CA VAL A 206 -43.52 -48.86 -45.00
C VAL A 206 -42.89 -48.45 -43.66
N ALA A 207 -41.65 -47.97 -43.66
CA ALA A 207 -40.99 -47.46 -42.45
C ALA A 207 -41.71 -46.23 -41.86
N ALA A 208 -42.30 -45.40 -42.70
CA ALA A 208 -43.14 -44.26 -42.30
C ALA A 208 -44.57 -44.64 -41.91
N GLY A 209 -44.96 -45.93 -42.02
CA GLY A 209 -46.32 -46.41 -41.71
C GLY A 209 -47.36 -46.12 -42.81
N ILE A 210 -46.93 -45.92 -44.05
CA ILE A 210 -47.76 -45.60 -45.20
C ILE A 210 -47.88 -46.83 -46.12
N ALA A 211 -49.09 -47.14 -46.59
CA ALA A 211 -49.28 -48.16 -47.61
C ALA A 211 -48.69 -47.71 -48.97
N PRO A 212 -47.87 -48.49 -49.68
CA PRO A 212 -47.27 -48.06 -50.96
C PRO A 212 -48.28 -47.62 -52.03
N ASP A 213 -49.46 -48.26 -52.07
CA ASP A 213 -50.54 -47.88 -52.98
C ASP A 213 -51.03 -46.44 -52.74
N ARG A 214 -51.01 -45.99 -51.49
CA ARG A 214 -51.39 -44.63 -51.10
C ARG A 214 -50.51 -43.57 -51.76
N VAL A 215 -49.19 -43.77 -51.71
CA VAL A 215 -48.23 -42.84 -52.34
C VAL A 215 -48.38 -42.90 -53.86
N THR A 216 -48.64 -44.09 -54.42
CA THR A 216 -48.92 -44.27 -55.86
C THR A 216 -50.17 -43.50 -56.30
N ASP A 217 -51.24 -43.52 -55.50
CA ASP A 217 -52.48 -42.77 -55.79
C ASP A 217 -52.25 -41.26 -55.76
N VAL A 218 -51.41 -40.76 -54.84
CA VAL A 218 -51.01 -39.34 -54.81
C VAL A 218 -50.22 -38.96 -56.06
N LEU A 219 -49.32 -39.82 -56.55
CA LEU A 219 -48.58 -39.57 -57.79
C LEU A 219 -49.50 -39.58 -59.02
N ARG A 220 -50.51 -40.45 -59.07
CA ARG A 220 -51.51 -40.50 -60.17
C ARG A 220 -52.43 -39.28 -60.23
N ALA A 221 -52.53 -38.53 -59.13
CA ALA A 221 -53.35 -37.32 -59.04
C ALA A 221 -52.66 -36.08 -59.62
N VAL A 222 -51.37 -36.16 -59.95
CA VAL A 222 -50.59 -35.04 -60.51
C VAL A 222 -50.25 -35.32 -61.97
N SER A 223 -50.70 -34.44 -62.85
CA SER A 223 -50.52 -34.58 -64.30
C SER A 223 -49.11 -34.21 -64.75
N LEU A 224 -48.58 -34.95 -65.72
CA LEU A 224 -47.31 -34.67 -66.38
C LEU A 224 -47.57 -34.13 -67.80
N THR A 225 -48.05 -32.90 -67.90
CA THR A 225 -48.41 -32.27 -69.19
C THR A 225 -48.20 -30.76 -69.15
N ASP A 226 -48.01 -30.17 -70.33
CA ASP A 226 -47.95 -28.71 -70.54
C ASP A 226 -49.33 -28.11 -70.90
N THR A 227 -50.36 -28.94 -71.02
CA THR A 227 -51.73 -28.49 -71.33
C THR A 227 -52.49 -28.05 -70.08
N ALA A 228 -53.27 -26.97 -70.18
CA ALA A 228 -54.08 -26.48 -69.07
C ALA A 228 -55.10 -27.53 -68.57
N THR A 229 -54.94 -27.95 -67.30
CA THR A 229 -55.83 -28.89 -66.60
C THR A 229 -56.44 -28.23 -65.35
N PRO A 230 -57.63 -28.66 -64.91
CA PRO A 230 -58.24 -28.17 -63.68
C PRO A 230 -57.53 -28.66 -62.40
N VAL A 231 -56.67 -29.66 -62.54
CA VAL A 231 -55.85 -30.31 -61.50
C VAL A 231 -54.37 -29.96 -61.70
N LEU A 232 -53.53 -30.24 -60.70
CA LEU A 232 -52.11 -29.90 -60.74
C LEU A 232 -51.40 -30.60 -61.90
N ALA A 233 -50.82 -29.80 -62.79
CA ALA A 233 -49.92 -30.22 -63.84
C ALA A 233 -48.52 -29.69 -63.58
N VAL A 234 -47.51 -30.53 -63.79
CA VAL A 234 -46.09 -30.17 -63.75
C VAL A 234 -45.39 -30.68 -65.00
N THR A 235 -44.28 -30.04 -65.38
CA THR A 235 -43.42 -30.51 -66.47
C THR A 235 -41.99 -30.69 -66.00
N GLU A 236 -41.23 -31.49 -66.76
CA GLU A 236 -39.79 -31.70 -66.54
C GLU A 236 -38.95 -30.43 -66.70
N ASN A 237 -39.50 -29.36 -67.30
CA ASN A 237 -38.81 -28.09 -67.52
C ASN A 237 -39.01 -27.06 -66.39
N GLY A 238 -39.63 -27.43 -65.27
CA GLY A 238 -39.85 -26.52 -64.14
C GLY A 238 -41.16 -25.74 -64.18
N THR A 239 -42.06 -26.00 -65.13
CA THR A 239 -43.38 -25.34 -65.17
C THR A 239 -44.40 -26.09 -64.32
N PHE A 240 -45.29 -25.35 -63.66
CA PHE A 240 -46.43 -25.92 -62.91
C PHE A 240 -47.70 -25.09 -63.13
N ALA A 241 -48.86 -25.73 -63.10
CA ALA A 241 -50.15 -25.07 -63.20
C ALA A 241 -51.25 -25.83 -62.45
N TYR A 242 -52.16 -25.11 -61.78
CA TYR A 242 -53.36 -25.66 -61.15
C TYR A 242 -54.43 -24.57 -61.02
N GLY A 243 -55.66 -24.87 -61.45
CA GLY A 243 -56.75 -23.89 -61.44
C GLY A 243 -56.35 -22.59 -62.19
N PRO A 244 -56.41 -21.41 -61.54
CA PRO A 244 -55.97 -20.14 -62.14
C PRO A 244 -54.47 -19.85 -62.01
N VAL A 245 -53.70 -20.70 -61.32
CA VAL A 245 -52.28 -20.48 -61.02
C VAL A 245 -51.42 -21.19 -62.06
N ALA A 246 -50.42 -20.50 -62.60
CA ALA A 246 -49.36 -21.08 -63.42
C ALA A 246 -48.04 -20.37 -63.11
N GLY A 247 -46.94 -21.11 -63.12
CA GLY A 247 -45.62 -20.60 -62.79
C GLY A 247 -44.49 -21.43 -63.40
N THR A 248 -43.27 -20.91 -63.28
CA THR A 248 -42.04 -21.61 -63.70
C THR A 248 -40.97 -21.40 -62.64
N ALA A 249 -40.43 -22.49 -62.13
CA ALA A 249 -39.36 -22.48 -61.15
C ALA A 249 -37.99 -22.43 -61.85
N ALA A 250 -37.01 -21.79 -61.20
CA ALA A 250 -35.62 -21.87 -61.64
C ALA A 250 -35.11 -23.30 -61.38
N THR A 251 -34.53 -23.89 -62.41
CA THR A 251 -34.01 -25.25 -62.36
C THR A 251 -32.68 -25.30 -61.59
N GLU A 252 -32.62 -26.14 -60.56
CA GLU A 252 -31.41 -26.46 -59.83
C GLU A 252 -31.14 -27.97 -59.87
N PRO A 253 -29.87 -28.44 -59.74
CA PRO A 253 -29.59 -29.87 -59.69
C PRO A 253 -30.42 -30.54 -58.60
N ALA A 254 -31.13 -31.63 -58.94
CA ALA A 254 -32.00 -32.33 -58.01
C ALA A 254 -31.26 -32.76 -56.72
N ARG A 255 -31.86 -32.44 -55.57
CA ARG A 255 -31.29 -32.60 -54.23
C ARG A 255 -32.15 -33.46 -53.30
N TYR A 256 -33.44 -33.62 -53.58
CA TYR A 256 -34.41 -34.15 -52.60
C TYR A 256 -35.06 -35.48 -53.02
N ILE A 257 -35.41 -35.63 -54.30
CA ILE A 257 -36.10 -36.81 -54.84
C ILE A 257 -35.10 -37.93 -55.15
N GLY A 258 -35.28 -39.09 -54.51
CA GLY A 258 -34.44 -40.27 -54.69
C GLY A 258 -33.18 -40.29 -53.80
N ALA A 259 -32.77 -41.49 -53.38
CA ALA A 259 -31.64 -41.67 -52.45
C ALA A 259 -30.29 -41.22 -53.05
N ALA A 260 -30.09 -41.43 -54.34
CA ALA A 260 -28.86 -41.04 -55.04
C ALA A 260 -28.73 -39.51 -55.18
N ALA A 261 -29.83 -38.77 -55.38
CA ALA A 261 -29.81 -37.32 -55.44
C ALA A 261 -29.51 -36.69 -54.08
N ARG A 262 -30.12 -37.21 -53.01
CA ARG A 262 -29.85 -36.78 -51.62
C ARG A 262 -28.40 -37.02 -51.22
N GLU A 263 -27.84 -38.19 -51.56
CA GLU A 263 -26.43 -38.47 -51.26
C GLU A 263 -25.47 -37.58 -52.05
N ARG A 264 -25.75 -37.32 -53.34
CA ARG A 264 -24.96 -36.35 -54.15
C ARG A 264 -25.02 -34.94 -53.56
N ALA A 265 -26.20 -34.47 -53.16
CA ALA A 265 -26.37 -33.16 -52.55
C ALA A 265 -25.71 -33.07 -51.17
N ARG A 266 -25.73 -34.15 -50.36
CA ARG A 266 -25.01 -34.22 -49.08
C ARG A 266 -23.51 -34.11 -49.28
N GLN A 267 -22.96 -34.85 -50.25
CA GLN A 267 -21.54 -34.80 -50.58
C GLN A 267 -21.11 -33.43 -51.11
N ALA A 268 -21.95 -32.77 -51.92
CA ALA A 268 -21.69 -31.42 -52.39
C ALA A 268 -21.65 -30.41 -51.24
N LEU A 269 -22.61 -30.46 -50.30
CA LEU A 269 -22.63 -29.58 -49.14
C LEU A 269 -21.42 -29.82 -48.21
N ILE A 270 -21.02 -31.08 -48.00
CA ILE A 270 -19.79 -31.41 -47.26
C ILE A 270 -18.56 -30.82 -47.95
N ALA A 271 -18.49 -30.89 -49.29
CA ALA A 271 -17.39 -30.30 -50.04
C ALA A 271 -17.34 -28.76 -49.88
N ASP A 272 -18.49 -28.09 -49.93
CA ASP A 272 -18.60 -26.63 -49.72
C ASP A 272 -18.19 -26.23 -48.30
N LEU A 273 -18.66 -26.96 -47.29
CA LEU A 273 -18.27 -26.74 -45.89
C LEU A 273 -16.77 -26.96 -45.68
N ASN A 274 -16.18 -28.01 -46.27
CA ASN A 274 -14.73 -28.23 -46.21
C ASN A 274 -13.95 -27.09 -46.87
N ALA A 275 -14.39 -26.60 -48.03
CA ALA A 275 -13.75 -25.45 -48.67
C ALA A 275 -13.81 -24.18 -47.81
N ALA A 276 -14.95 -23.92 -47.14
CA ALA A 276 -15.08 -22.81 -46.20
C ALA A 276 -14.20 -22.98 -44.95
N ILE A 277 -14.09 -24.20 -44.41
CA ILE A 277 -13.20 -24.52 -43.29
C ILE A 277 -11.73 -24.31 -43.69
N ASP A 278 -11.32 -24.76 -44.89
CA ASP A 278 -9.95 -24.61 -45.38
C ASP A 278 -9.58 -23.13 -45.56
N ASP A 279 -10.49 -22.29 -46.05
CA ASP A 279 -10.30 -20.84 -46.11
C ASP A 279 -10.09 -20.22 -44.72
N LEU A 280 -10.93 -20.59 -43.75
CA LEU A 280 -10.78 -20.15 -42.35
C LEU A 280 -9.46 -20.63 -41.73
N VAL A 281 -9.00 -21.84 -42.04
CA VAL A 281 -7.68 -22.34 -41.61
C VAL A 281 -6.55 -21.50 -42.21
N GLY A 282 -6.65 -21.13 -43.48
CA GLY A 282 -5.72 -20.21 -44.14
C GLY A 282 -5.65 -18.84 -43.44
N GLN A 283 -6.81 -18.23 -43.16
CA GLN A 283 -6.90 -16.96 -42.44
C GLN A 283 -6.33 -17.05 -41.02
N LEU A 284 -6.57 -18.15 -40.30
CA LEU A 284 -6.00 -18.39 -38.97
C LEU A 284 -4.47 -18.50 -39.01
N ALA A 285 -3.91 -19.18 -40.01
CA ALA A 285 -2.47 -19.29 -40.20
C ALA A 285 -1.82 -17.93 -40.48
N GLU A 286 -2.49 -17.07 -41.24
CA GLU A 286 -2.03 -15.70 -41.49
C GLU A 286 -2.02 -14.86 -40.21
N LEU A 287 -3.09 -14.92 -39.40
CA LEU A 287 -3.15 -14.22 -38.11
C LEU A 287 -2.09 -14.71 -37.12
N ASP A 288 -1.84 -16.03 -37.08
CA ASP A 288 -0.81 -16.60 -36.22
C ASP A 288 0.60 -16.12 -36.64
N GLU A 289 0.88 -15.93 -37.93
CA GLU A 289 2.16 -15.38 -38.41
C GLU A 289 2.31 -13.88 -38.13
N GLN A 290 1.24 -13.10 -38.30
CA GLN A 290 1.21 -11.69 -37.89
C GLN A 290 1.48 -11.54 -36.39
N ARG A 291 0.87 -12.41 -35.57
CA ARG A 291 1.10 -12.42 -34.13
C ARG A 291 2.56 -12.75 -33.78
N ARG A 292 3.17 -13.76 -34.41
CA ARG A 292 4.60 -14.08 -34.20
C ARG A 292 5.50 -12.90 -34.56
N THR A 293 5.17 -12.18 -35.62
CA THR A 293 5.90 -10.97 -36.02
C THR A 293 5.84 -9.91 -34.93
N LEU A 294 4.64 -9.62 -34.38
CA LEU A 294 4.49 -8.67 -33.28
C LEU A 294 5.19 -9.12 -32.00
N GLU A 295 5.13 -10.41 -31.65
CA GLU A 295 5.88 -10.96 -30.51
C GLU A 295 7.39 -10.82 -30.70
N GLY A 296 7.89 -10.94 -31.93
CA GLY A 296 9.28 -10.65 -32.28
C GLY A 296 9.66 -9.18 -32.06
N ARG A 297 8.78 -8.26 -32.46
CA ARG A 297 8.96 -6.81 -32.26
C ARG A 297 8.95 -6.43 -30.79
N VAL A 298 8.09 -7.04 -29.97
CA VAL A 298 8.11 -6.85 -28.50
C VAL A 298 9.46 -7.26 -27.90
N LYS A 299 9.98 -8.43 -28.29
CA LYS A 299 11.31 -8.89 -27.82
C LYS A 299 12.43 -7.95 -28.27
N LEU A 300 12.35 -7.40 -29.48
CA LEU A 300 13.32 -6.44 -29.98
C LEU A 300 13.26 -5.12 -29.19
N ALA A 301 12.06 -4.58 -28.95
CA ALA A 301 11.88 -3.38 -28.12
C ALA A 301 12.44 -3.56 -26.69
N ASP A 302 12.24 -4.73 -26.07
CA ASP A 302 12.80 -5.05 -24.76
C ASP A 302 14.34 -5.16 -24.78
N ALA A 303 14.90 -5.74 -25.84
CA ALA A 303 16.35 -5.82 -26.04
C ALA A 303 16.96 -4.42 -26.25
N GLU A 304 16.32 -3.58 -27.06
CA GLU A 304 16.72 -2.19 -27.28
C GLU A 304 16.68 -1.39 -25.97
N ARG A 305 15.64 -1.57 -25.15
CA ARG A 305 15.52 -0.91 -23.83
C ARG A 305 16.63 -1.37 -22.89
N SER A 306 16.92 -2.66 -22.88
CA SER A 306 17.96 -3.25 -22.02
C SER A 306 19.37 -2.85 -22.44
N ALA A 307 19.57 -2.48 -23.70
CA ALA A 307 20.83 -1.95 -24.23
C ALA A 307 21.07 -0.47 -23.90
N ALA A 308 20.13 0.20 -23.22
CA ALA A 308 20.28 1.60 -22.83
C ALA A 308 21.54 1.82 -21.95
N PRO A 309 22.38 2.82 -22.24
CA PRO A 309 23.60 3.09 -21.49
C PRO A 309 23.35 3.37 -19.99
N SER A 310 23.94 2.54 -19.14
CA SER A 310 23.70 2.58 -17.69
C SER A 310 24.23 3.84 -16.97
N GLY A 311 25.13 4.59 -17.59
CA GLY A 311 25.79 5.75 -16.98
C GLY A 311 26.74 5.41 -15.81
N LYS A 312 27.14 4.15 -15.65
CA LYS A 312 27.98 3.72 -14.51
C LYS A 312 29.31 4.48 -14.44
N GLN A 313 30.01 4.62 -15.57
CA GLN A 313 31.31 5.32 -15.61
C GLN A 313 31.17 6.79 -15.19
N VAL A 314 30.06 7.44 -15.54
CA VAL A 314 29.75 8.82 -15.11
C VAL A 314 29.55 8.88 -13.60
N ARG A 315 28.77 7.96 -13.01
CA ARG A 315 28.57 7.89 -11.55
C ARG A 315 29.88 7.67 -10.81
N ASP A 316 30.68 6.71 -11.26
CA ASP A 316 31.98 6.39 -10.64
C ASP A 316 32.94 7.60 -10.73
N ALA A 317 32.96 8.30 -11.87
CA ALA A 317 33.80 9.48 -12.05
C ALA A 317 33.31 10.70 -11.25
N ARG A 318 31.99 10.93 -11.13
CA ARG A 318 31.40 11.96 -10.26
C ARG A 318 31.74 11.70 -8.80
N GLN A 319 31.55 10.46 -8.32
CA GLN A 319 31.90 10.10 -6.95
C GLN A 319 33.40 10.25 -6.66
N ALA A 320 34.26 9.95 -7.63
CA ALA A 320 35.70 10.20 -7.51
C ALA A 320 36.04 11.70 -7.45
N LEU A 321 35.32 12.54 -8.20
CA LEU A 321 35.46 14.00 -8.15
C LEU A 321 34.99 14.58 -6.81
N ASP A 322 33.86 14.11 -6.27
CA ASP A 322 33.35 14.54 -4.97
C ASP A 322 34.37 14.23 -3.87
N ARG A 323 34.85 12.97 -3.80
CA ARG A 323 35.90 12.57 -2.86
C ARG A 323 37.19 13.37 -3.01
N ALA A 324 37.56 13.74 -4.24
CA ALA A 324 38.74 14.55 -4.48
C ALA A 324 38.52 16.02 -4.03
N SER A 325 37.30 16.52 -4.13
CA SER A 325 36.91 17.86 -3.65
C SER A 325 36.90 17.91 -2.12
N ASP A 326 36.33 16.90 -1.45
CA ASP A 326 36.37 16.79 0.01
C ASP A 326 37.80 16.76 0.54
N ARG A 327 38.71 16.08 -0.16
CA ARG A 327 40.15 16.06 0.20
C ARG A 327 40.79 17.44 0.08
N VAL A 328 40.39 18.25 -0.90
CA VAL A 328 40.86 19.64 -1.02
C VAL A 328 40.36 20.45 0.17
N ASP A 329 39.09 20.33 0.55
CA ASP A 329 38.52 21.06 1.68
C ASP A 329 39.20 20.69 3.00
N ILE A 330 39.45 19.40 3.23
CA ILE A 330 40.21 18.91 4.40
C ILE A 330 41.64 19.44 4.40
N ALA A 331 42.35 19.34 3.26
CA ALA A 331 43.72 19.80 3.15
C ALA A 331 43.83 21.32 3.28
N GLN A 332 42.83 22.07 2.81
CA GLN A 332 42.74 23.52 2.97
C GLN A 332 42.57 23.88 4.44
N GLY A 333 41.63 23.24 5.14
CA GLY A 333 41.44 23.46 6.58
C GLY A 333 42.68 23.09 7.42
N ALA A 334 43.43 22.05 7.02
CA ALA A 334 44.69 21.70 7.65
C ALA A 334 45.80 22.74 7.37
N ALA A 335 45.88 23.27 6.15
CA ALA A 335 46.82 24.32 5.79
C ALA A 335 46.54 25.63 6.54
N ASP A 336 45.27 26.01 6.70
CA ASP A 336 44.85 27.20 7.44
C ASP A 336 45.22 27.07 8.93
N LYS A 337 44.91 25.93 9.56
CA LYS A 337 45.32 25.64 10.95
C LYS A 337 46.83 25.66 11.14
N ALA A 338 47.58 25.08 10.20
CA ALA A 338 49.04 25.07 10.26
C ALA A 338 49.63 26.48 10.11
N LEU A 339 48.99 27.33 9.28
CA LEU A 339 49.35 28.74 9.14
C LEU A 339 49.09 29.52 10.44
N GLU A 340 47.92 29.35 11.06
CA GLU A 340 47.59 29.97 12.35
C GLU A 340 48.58 29.55 13.46
N ALA A 341 48.90 28.25 13.55
CA ALA A 341 49.87 27.74 14.52
C ALA A 341 51.28 28.30 14.26
N TYR A 342 51.68 28.47 13.00
CA TYR A 342 52.93 29.12 12.65
C TYR A 342 52.95 30.60 13.07
N GLN A 343 51.88 31.35 12.80
CA GLN A 343 51.76 32.75 13.20
C GLN A 343 51.79 32.90 14.73
N ALA A 344 51.03 32.09 15.47
CA ALA A 344 51.05 32.08 16.93
C ALA A 344 52.44 31.75 17.50
N ALA A 345 53.15 30.78 16.90
CA ALA A 345 54.50 30.44 17.30
C ALA A 345 55.51 31.55 16.95
N GLU A 346 55.32 32.29 15.87
CA GLU A 346 56.14 33.45 15.51
C GLU A 346 55.93 34.61 16.48
N ASP A 347 54.67 34.91 16.82
CA ASP A 347 54.34 35.94 17.81
C ASP A 347 54.84 35.57 19.21
N GLY A 348 54.74 34.30 19.61
CA GLY A 348 55.32 33.81 20.86
C GLY A 348 56.85 34.01 20.94
N VAL A 349 57.57 33.75 19.84
CA VAL A 349 59.02 34.04 19.76
C VAL A 349 59.27 35.55 19.88
N ARG A 350 58.48 36.38 19.19
CA ARG A 350 58.61 37.84 19.25
C ARG A 350 58.38 38.36 20.67
N GLN A 351 57.35 37.87 21.37
CA GLN A 351 57.06 38.23 22.76
C GLN A 351 58.16 37.77 23.71
N ALA A 352 58.70 36.56 23.56
CA ALA A 352 59.80 36.05 24.38
C ALA A 352 61.07 36.91 24.23
N ILE A 353 61.39 37.33 22.99
CA ILE A 353 62.53 38.23 22.74
C ILE A 353 62.30 39.60 23.40
N VAL A 354 61.09 40.16 23.29
CA VAL A 354 60.75 41.44 23.95
C VAL A 354 60.85 41.32 25.47
N ALA A 355 60.33 40.24 26.06
CA ALA A 355 60.40 39.98 27.50
C ALA A 355 61.85 39.82 27.98
N LEU A 356 62.69 39.08 27.24
CA LEU A 356 64.11 38.92 27.51
C LEU A 356 64.85 40.25 27.48
N ASN A 357 64.64 41.06 26.43
CA ASN A 357 65.27 42.37 26.29
C ASN A 357 64.82 43.37 27.36
N ARG A 358 63.54 43.33 27.76
CA ARG A 358 63.01 44.14 28.86
C ARG A 358 63.64 43.74 30.19
N ALA A 359 63.70 42.45 30.50
CA ALA A 359 64.33 41.95 31.73
C ALA A 359 65.82 42.27 31.78
N SER A 360 66.54 42.08 30.66
CA SER A 360 67.94 42.48 30.51
C SER A 360 68.14 43.98 30.80
N SER A 361 67.31 44.84 30.22
CA SER A 361 67.39 46.29 30.41
C SER A 361 67.07 46.72 31.85
N GLN A 362 66.07 46.09 32.48
CA GLN A 362 65.63 46.44 33.84
C GLN A 362 66.68 46.10 34.90
N TYR A 363 67.38 44.97 34.74
CA TYR A 363 68.36 44.49 35.72
C TYR A 363 69.82 44.73 35.30
N GLY A 364 70.06 45.32 34.13
CA GLY A 364 71.40 45.55 33.58
C GLY A 364 72.17 44.26 33.29
N LEU A 365 71.46 43.16 32.98
CA LEU A 365 72.01 41.82 32.79
C LEU A 365 72.20 41.51 31.30
N SER A 366 73.17 40.66 30.96
CA SER A 366 73.35 40.20 29.58
C SER A 366 72.18 39.31 29.11
N THR A 367 71.84 39.35 27.82
CA THR A 367 70.91 38.41 27.18
C THR A 367 71.57 37.08 26.79
N GLU A 368 72.89 36.96 26.93
CA GLU A 368 73.61 35.72 26.65
C GLU A 368 73.57 34.74 27.83
N GLU A 369 73.08 33.53 27.57
CA GLU A 369 72.91 32.46 28.57
C GLU A 369 74.22 32.10 29.30
N ARG A 370 75.35 32.09 28.59
CA ARG A 370 76.67 31.77 29.17
C ARG A 370 77.07 32.78 30.25
N GLU A 371 76.81 34.06 30.03
CA GLU A 371 77.15 35.14 30.96
C GLU A 371 76.21 35.15 32.17
N LEU A 372 74.91 34.88 31.97
CA LEU A 372 73.95 34.72 33.07
C LEU A 372 74.29 33.52 33.97
N ASN A 373 74.66 32.37 33.38
CA ASN A 373 75.06 31.19 34.13
C ASN A 373 76.35 31.41 34.95
N ARG A 374 77.32 32.14 34.40
CA ARG A 374 78.53 32.57 35.12
C ARG A 374 78.18 33.48 36.30
N LEU A 375 77.33 34.48 36.09
CA LEU A 375 76.88 35.37 37.16
C LEU A 375 76.14 34.61 38.28
N ALA A 376 75.24 33.69 37.92
CA ALA A 376 74.52 32.86 38.88
C ALA A 376 75.46 31.96 39.72
N ALA A 377 76.51 31.41 39.11
CA ALA A 377 77.53 30.64 39.81
C ALA A 377 78.38 31.51 40.76
N ASN A 378 78.72 32.73 40.33
CA ASN A 378 79.44 33.70 41.15
C ASN A 378 78.61 34.15 42.35
N LEU A 379 77.32 34.45 42.16
CA LEU A 379 76.40 34.82 43.24
C LEU A 379 76.21 33.69 44.26
N ARG A 380 76.06 32.44 43.80
CA ARG A 380 76.05 31.26 44.68
C ARG A 380 77.32 31.13 45.50
N THR A 381 78.48 31.40 44.88
CA THR A 381 79.77 31.39 45.56
C THR A 381 79.84 32.47 46.63
N ILE A 382 79.51 33.73 46.29
CA ILE A 382 79.48 34.86 47.24
C ILE A 382 78.54 34.58 48.41
N HIS A 383 77.33 34.07 48.14
CA HIS A 383 76.35 33.75 49.17
C HIS A 383 76.88 32.71 50.16
N ARG A 384 77.51 31.65 49.65
CA ARG A 384 78.17 30.63 50.48
C ARG A 384 79.33 31.21 51.29
N THR A 385 80.17 32.06 50.70
CA THR A 385 81.30 32.67 51.40
C THR A 385 80.85 33.66 52.48
N ALA A 386 79.79 34.42 52.22
CA ALA A 386 79.18 35.32 53.20
C ALA A 386 78.54 34.56 54.38
N GLY A 387 77.85 33.44 54.10
CA GLY A 387 77.33 32.55 55.14
C GLY A 387 78.43 31.97 56.03
N ASN A 388 79.54 31.54 55.44
CA ASN A 388 80.70 31.04 56.19
C ASN A 388 81.35 32.12 57.06
N LEU A 389 81.48 33.35 56.55
CA LEU A 389 82.02 34.48 57.31
C LEU A 389 81.12 34.85 58.50
N ALA A 390 79.80 34.86 58.30
CA ALA A 390 78.83 35.11 59.37
C ALA A 390 78.95 34.06 60.51
N ALA A 391 79.10 32.79 60.15
CA ALA A 391 79.32 31.71 61.12
C ALA A 391 80.64 31.89 61.90
N GLN A 392 81.72 32.31 61.24
CA GLN A 392 83.01 32.58 61.89
C GLN A 392 82.96 33.77 62.86
N VAL A 393 82.25 34.85 62.52
CA VAL A 393 82.07 36.01 63.39
C VAL A 393 81.34 35.63 64.69
N VAL A 394 80.29 34.80 64.60
CA VAL A 394 79.57 34.29 65.77
C VAL A 394 80.47 33.41 66.65
N ALA A 395 81.30 32.56 66.04
CA ALA A 395 82.23 31.69 66.75
C ALA A 395 83.30 32.48 67.53
N VAL A 396 83.88 33.52 66.91
CA VAL A 396 84.90 34.38 67.55
C VAL A 396 84.31 35.18 68.71
N ALA A 397 83.10 35.74 68.55
CA ALA A 397 82.40 36.44 69.64
C ALA A 397 82.06 35.49 70.82
N GLY A 398 81.76 34.23 70.52
CA GLY A 398 81.57 33.18 71.53
C GLY A 398 82.85 32.87 72.31
N ALA A 399 83.98 32.74 71.60
CA ALA A 399 85.29 32.46 72.20
C ALA A 399 85.80 33.61 73.09
N GLU A 400 85.60 34.87 72.69
CA GLU A 400 86.02 36.03 73.47
C GLU A 400 85.27 36.13 74.82
N ARG A 401 83.97 35.84 74.82
CA ARG A 401 83.16 35.82 76.06
C ARG A 401 83.59 34.69 77.00
N ALA A 402 83.99 33.54 76.47
CA ALA A 402 84.50 32.42 77.26
C ALA A 402 85.85 32.75 77.92
N ALA A 403 86.76 33.37 77.18
CA ALA A 403 88.07 33.80 77.69
C ALA A 403 87.96 34.89 78.78
N LYS A 404 87.05 35.86 78.63
CA LYS A 404 86.81 36.88 79.68
C LYS A 404 86.29 36.27 80.98
N ARG A 405 85.43 35.24 80.88
CA ARG A 405 84.91 34.52 82.06
C ARG A 405 86.00 33.69 82.76
N SER A 406 86.87 33.00 82.02
CA SER A 406 87.95 32.22 82.64
C SER A 406 89.00 33.11 83.31
N ALA A 407 89.28 34.30 82.75
CA ALA A 407 90.19 35.27 83.34
C ALA A 407 89.66 35.86 84.66
N ALA A 408 88.35 36.12 84.76
CA ALA A 408 87.71 36.61 85.97
C ALA A 408 87.79 35.58 87.12
N VAL A 409 87.51 34.31 86.83
CA VAL A 409 87.60 33.20 87.80
C VAL A 409 89.04 32.99 88.28
N ALA A 410 90.03 33.10 87.38
CA ALA A 410 91.44 32.96 87.75
C ALA A 410 91.94 34.12 88.65
N ALA A 411 91.43 35.34 88.46
CA ALA A 411 91.79 36.49 89.29
C ALA A 411 91.23 36.39 90.72
N GLU A 412 90.04 35.81 90.88
CA GLU A 412 89.39 35.62 92.18
C GLU A 412 90.10 34.53 93.00
N ARG A 413 90.43 33.40 92.37
CA ARG A 413 91.23 32.33 93.00
C ARG A 413 92.60 32.77 93.47
N ARG A 414 93.23 33.73 92.78
CA ARG A 414 94.53 34.27 93.18
C ARG A 414 94.45 35.15 94.42
N ARG A 415 93.37 35.95 94.56
CA ARG A 415 93.12 36.77 95.76
C ARG A 415 92.83 35.91 97.01
N GLU A 416 92.10 34.80 96.83
CA GLU A 416 91.84 33.85 97.92
C GLU A 416 93.12 33.16 98.40
N ALA A 417 94.02 32.79 97.49
CA ALA A 417 95.30 32.15 97.82
C ALA A 417 96.28 33.09 98.55
N ASP A 418 96.34 34.36 98.15
CA ASP A 418 97.22 35.36 98.79
C ASP A 418 96.71 35.75 100.20
N ALA A 419 95.40 35.76 100.43
CA ALA A 419 94.80 36.02 101.74
C ALA A 419 95.04 34.87 102.75
N GLN A 420 95.02 33.61 102.30
CA GLN A 420 95.23 32.44 103.16
C GLN A 420 96.71 32.26 103.58
N ALA A 421 97.65 32.71 102.75
CA ALA A 421 99.07 32.67 103.04
C ALA A 421 99.49 33.71 104.12
N ALA A 422 98.82 34.86 104.18
CA ALA A 422 99.08 35.90 105.18
C ALA A 422 98.61 35.49 106.60
N VAL A 423 97.44 34.85 106.70
CA VAL A 423 96.84 34.43 107.99
C VAL A 423 97.61 33.29 108.67
N SER A 424 98.31 32.45 107.90
CA SER A 424 99.03 31.28 108.45
C SER A 424 100.39 31.62 109.07
N ILE A 425 100.99 32.77 108.73
CA ILE A 425 102.30 33.20 109.22
C ILE A 425 102.17 33.97 110.56
N GLU A 426 101.05 34.66 110.79
CA GLU A 426 100.79 35.44 112.01
C GLU A 426 100.25 34.58 113.16
N ALA A 427 99.50 33.50 112.86
CA ALA A 427 98.88 32.61 113.85
C ALA A 427 99.85 31.68 114.60
N ALA A 428 101.08 31.48 114.10
CA ALA A 428 102.09 30.64 114.76
C ALA A 428 102.94 31.39 115.81
N GLY A 429 102.95 32.73 115.78
CA GLY A 429 103.79 33.57 116.64
C GLY A 429 103.15 33.93 117.99
N ASN A 430 101.84 34.15 118.03
CA ASN A 430 101.19 34.85 119.17
C ASN A 430 100.43 33.94 120.16
N ALA A 431 100.36 32.63 119.92
CA ALA A 431 99.57 31.72 120.77
C ALA A 431 100.34 31.14 121.98
N ARG A 432 101.58 31.57 122.24
CA ARG A 432 102.38 31.14 123.41
C ARG A 432 102.44 32.16 124.55
N GLU A 433 101.98 33.40 124.38
CA GLU A 433 102.14 34.43 125.42
C GLU A 433 100.85 34.90 126.11
N ASP A 434 99.65 34.74 125.54
CA ASP A 434 98.44 35.40 126.09
C ASP A 434 97.35 34.46 126.63
N THR A 435 97.76 33.38 127.30
CA THR A 435 96.87 32.53 128.13
C THR A 435 96.74 33.04 129.57
N ALA A 436 97.26 34.23 129.92
CA ALA A 436 97.28 34.70 131.31
C ALA A 436 96.67 36.10 131.55
N ALA A 437 96.08 36.76 130.55
CA ALA A 437 95.71 38.18 130.68
C ALA A 437 94.24 38.57 130.40
N TYR A 438 93.31 37.66 130.11
CA TYR A 438 91.94 38.08 129.70
C TYR A 438 90.77 37.35 130.35
N ASP A 439 90.98 36.74 131.52
CA ASP A 439 89.91 36.53 132.50
C ASP A 439 89.28 37.86 133.02
N GLN A 440 89.73 39.02 132.51
CA GLN A 440 89.38 40.34 133.02
C GLN A 440 88.56 41.25 132.08
N LEU A 441 88.23 40.85 130.84
CA LEU A 441 87.27 41.63 130.02
C LEU A 441 86.03 40.82 129.63
N HIS A 442 85.47 40.18 130.65
CA HIS A 442 84.10 39.70 130.66
C HIS A 442 83.09 40.84 130.83
N ARG A 443 82.73 41.59 129.76
CA ARG A 443 81.40 42.21 129.56
C ARG A 443 81.39 43.19 128.37
N SER A 444 80.96 42.73 127.19
CA SER A 444 79.92 43.41 126.39
C SER A 444 79.62 42.71 125.06
N VAL A 445 78.39 42.20 124.98
CA VAL A 445 77.50 42.18 123.81
C VAL A 445 77.80 41.20 122.65
N GLY A 446 76.74 40.47 122.25
CA GLY A 446 76.64 39.93 120.90
C GLY A 446 75.54 38.87 120.72
N ALA A 447 74.28 39.29 120.65
CA ALA A 447 73.18 38.46 120.15
C ALA A 447 73.24 38.38 118.61
N GLY A 448 73.21 37.17 118.03
CA GLY A 448 73.20 37.01 116.56
C GLY A 448 73.44 35.59 115.99
N ALA A 449 73.12 34.52 116.73
CA ALA A 449 73.45 33.15 116.32
C ALA A 449 72.25 32.24 115.96
N LYS A 450 71.06 32.80 115.71
CA LYS A 450 69.86 32.00 115.31
C LYS A 450 69.24 32.35 113.95
N GLU A 451 69.71 33.41 113.29
CA GLU A 451 69.16 33.83 111.97
C GLU A 451 69.90 33.20 110.78
N ALA A 452 71.16 32.77 110.94
CA ALA A 452 71.96 32.22 109.84
C ALA A 452 71.59 30.76 109.47
N GLU A 453 71.15 29.93 110.43
CA GLU A 453 70.78 28.54 110.16
C GLU A 453 69.40 28.39 109.47
N ALA A 454 68.46 29.29 109.74
CA ALA A 454 67.12 29.25 109.14
C ALA A 454 67.09 29.66 107.65
N ALA A 455 68.04 30.50 107.21
CA ALA A 455 68.13 30.94 105.83
C ALA A 455 68.65 29.84 104.87
N LEU A 456 69.54 28.97 105.35
CA LEU A 456 70.16 27.92 104.54
C LEU A 456 69.20 26.75 104.24
N ASP A 457 68.34 26.40 105.20
CA ASP A 457 67.37 25.30 105.05
C ASP A 457 66.24 25.65 104.05
N LYS A 458 65.88 26.93 103.96
CA LYS A 458 64.86 27.43 103.02
C LYS A 458 65.31 27.35 101.56
N VAL A 459 66.54 27.76 101.28
CA VAL A 459 67.09 27.77 99.90
C VAL A 459 67.32 26.35 99.38
N THR A 460 67.75 25.43 100.25
CA THR A 460 67.98 24.03 99.88
C THR A 460 66.69 23.29 99.52
N LYS A 461 65.60 23.55 100.26
CA LYS A 461 64.26 23.00 99.95
C LYS A 461 63.72 23.52 98.61
N GLN A 462 63.91 24.80 98.31
CA GLN A 462 63.47 25.38 97.03
C GLN A 462 64.21 24.81 95.82
N LEU A 463 65.51 24.53 95.94
CA LEU A 463 66.31 23.95 94.84
C LEU A 463 65.85 22.52 94.49
N ASN A 464 65.53 21.71 95.51
CA ASN A 464 65.06 20.34 95.29
C ASN A 464 63.67 20.33 94.66
N THR A 465 62.75 21.20 95.08
CA THR A 465 61.43 21.33 94.44
C THR A 465 61.54 21.70 92.97
N LEU A 466 62.35 22.70 92.62
CA LEU A 466 62.55 23.14 91.23
C LEU A 466 63.24 22.08 90.36
N THR A 467 64.09 21.24 90.95
CA THR A 467 64.76 20.15 90.21
C THR A 467 63.78 19.02 89.87
N THR A 468 62.89 18.67 90.81
CA THR A 468 61.82 17.70 90.56
C THR A 468 60.83 18.23 89.53
N GLU A 469 60.39 19.49 89.64
CA GLU A 469 59.49 20.13 88.67
C GLU A 469 60.10 20.15 87.25
N ARG A 470 61.41 20.39 87.13
CA ARG A 470 62.08 20.36 85.82
C ARG A 470 62.08 18.96 85.21
N GLN A 471 62.30 17.92 86.02
CA GLN A 471 62.30 16.55 85.53
C GLN A 471 60.89 16.11 85.10
N GLU A 472 59.86 16.44 85.89
CA GLU A 472 58.46 16.17 85.54
C GLU A 472 58.05 16.87 84.24
N LEU A 473 58.49 18.13 84.04
CA LEU A 473 58.24 18.86 82.80
C LEU A 473 59.00 18.27 81.59
N GLN A 474 60.19 17.71 81.78
CA GLN A 474 60.93 17.02 80.70
C GLN A 474 60.26 15.71 80.31
N ASP A 475 59.82 14.91 81.28
CA ASP A 475 59.13 13.65 81.03
C ASP A 475 57.77 13.91 80.33
N GLU A 476 57.06 14.97 80.71
CA GLU A 476 55.82 15.39 80.06
C GLU A 476 56.03 15.92 78.64
N LEU A 477 57.12 16.66 78.38
CA LEU A 477 57.49 17.11 77.04
C LEU A 477 57.78 15.91 76.11
N GLU A 478 58.49 14.89 76.61
CA GLU A 478 58.80 13.69 75.83
C GLU A 478 57.53 12.88 75.53
N ARG A 479 56.61 12.77 76.49
CA ARG A 479 55.30 12.14 76.31
C ARG A 479 54.47 12.86 75.25
N LEU A 480 54.38 14.18 75.32
CA LEU A 480 53.65 15.01 74.36
C LEU A 480 54.28 14.97 72.96
N SER A 481 55.61 14.93 72.85
CA SER A 481 56.30 14.82 71.56
C SER A 481 56.03 13.47 70.88
N LYS A 482 55.97 12.36 71.63
CA LYS A 482 55.60 11.04 71.09
C LYS A 482 54.13 11.01 70.66
N ALA A 483 53.23 11.57 71.47
CA ALA A 483 51.82 11.68 71.12
C ALA A 483 51.58 12.55 69.87
N HIS A 484 52.34 13.64 69.73
CA HIS A 484 52.29 14.50 68.55
C HIS A 484 52.76 13.77 67.28
N GLY A 485 53.86 13.02 67.35
CA GLY A 485 54.34 12.24 66.21
C GLY A 485 53.35 11.17 65.74
N ILE A 486 52.71 10.45 66.67
CA ILE A 486 51.66 9.47 66.35
C ILE A 486 50.45 10.17 65.71
N ALA A 487 50.04 11.32 66.23
CA ALA A 487 48.92 12.08 65.68
C ALA A 487 49.23 12.65 64.28
N GLU A 488 50.45 13.12 64.04
CA GLU A 488 50.89 13.64 62.73
C GLU A 488 50.94 12.54 61.67
N GLU A 489 51.40 11.33 62.03
CA GLU A 489 51.42 10.18 61.14
C GLU A 489 50.01 9.63 60.85
N ALA A 490 49.13 9.63 61.84
CA ALA A 490 47.71 9.32 61.66
C ALA A 490 46.99 10.34 60.75
N LEU A 491 47.31 11.64 60.89
CA LEU A 491 46.77 12.69 60.03
C LEU A 491 47.23 12.51 58.57
N LYS A 492 48.53 12.28 58.33
CA LYS A 492 49.06 12.00 56.98
C LYS A 492 48.41 10.78 56.33
N THR A 493 48.16 9.74 57.11
CA THR A 493 47.51 8.52 56.62
C THR A 493 46.05 8.81 56.23
N SER A 494 45.31 9.50 57.09
CA SER A 494 43.92 9.91 56.83
C SER A 494 43.80 10.87 55.64
N GLU A 495 44.72 11.82 55.49
CA GLU A 495 44.77 12.74 54.34
C GLU A 495 45.02 11.98 53.02
N ARG A 496 45.91 10.98 53.03
CA ARG A 496 46.17 10.12 51.87
C ARG A 496 44.93 9.28 51.52
N GLU A 497 44.30 8.65 52.51
CA GLU A 497 43.08 7.86 52.30
C GLU A 497 41.91 8.72 51.80
N ALA A 498 41.77 9.94 52.30
CA ALA A 498 40.78 10.90 51.82
C ALA A 498 41.05 11.30 50.36
N ALA A 499 42.30 11.61 49.99
CA ALA A 499 42.66 11.94 48.61
C ALA A 499 42.46 10.77 47.64
N GLU A 500 42.80 9.54 48.07
CA GLU A 500 42.54 8.31 47.30
C GLU A 500 41.04 8.09 47.10
N ALA A 501 40.23 8.29 48.16
CA ALA A 501 38.77 8.17 48.09
C ALA A 501 38.13 9.26 47.21
N GLU A 502 38.60 10.51 47.26
CA GLU A 502 38.14 11.58 46.37
C GLU A 502 38.46 11.29 44.91
N THR A 503 39.68 10.81 44.63
CA THR A 503 40.10 10.43 43.28
C THR A 503 39.24 9.28 42.74
N ALA A 504 39.00 8.24 43.56
CA ALA A 504 38.14 7.11 43.19
C ALA A 504 36.68 7.54 42.96
N ARG A 505 36.14 8.43 43.80
CA ARG A 505 34.80 9.00 43.64
C ARG A 505 34.68 9.79 42.34
N ASP A 506 35.65 10.64 42.04
CA ASP A 506 35.62 11.50 40.85
C ASP A 506 35.77 10.69 39.56
N ALA A 507 36.62 9.64 39.58
CA ALA A 507 36.71 8.67 38.49
C ALA A 507 35.40 7.91 38.27
N ALA A 508 34.77 7.40 39.34
CA ALA A 508 33.48 6.72 39.24
C ALA A 508 32.36 7.66 38.77
N GLY A 509 32.38 8.92 39.22
CA GLY A 509 31.44 9.94 38.77
C GLY A 509 31.62 10.32 37.30
N ALA A 510 32.86 10.41 36.82
CA ALA A 510 33.15 10.65 35.41
C ALA A 510 32.71 9.48 34.52
N ALA A 511 32.98 8.24 34.93
CA ALA A 511 32.54 7.04 34.21
C ALA A 511 31.00 6.95 34.14
N PHE A 512 30.30 7.21 35.25
CA PHE A 512 28.84 7.23 35.26
C PHE A 512 28.27 8.33 34.35
N ARG A 513 28.87 9.52 34.38
CA ARG A 513 28.48 10.62 33.50
C ARG A 513 28.68 10.25 32.03
N ALA A 514 29.80 9.63 31.67
CA ALA A 514 30.04 9.16 30.31
C ALA A 514 28.95 8.18 29.84
N LEU A 515 28.51 7.25 30.70
CA LEU A 515 27.41 6.33 30.37
C LEU A 515 26.07 7.05 30.17
N ALA A 516 25.79 8.05 30.99
CA ALA A 516 24.55 8.83 30.93
C ALA A 516 24.51 9.77 29.71
N ASP A 517 25.60 10.51 29.46
CA ASP A 517 25.71 11.46 28.35
C ASP A 517 25.71 10.74 26.99
N ASN A 518 26.19 9.49 26.94
CA ASN A 518 26.10 8.63 25.77
C ASN A 518 24.77 7.87 25.68
N GLY A 519 23.71 8.28 26.38
CA GLY A 519 22.34 7.83 26.10
C GLY A 519 21.97 6.41 26.52
N LEU A 520 22.85 5.68 27.22
CA LEU A 520 22.59 4.31 27.68
C LEU A 520 21.35 4.19 28.58
N PRO A 521 21.07 5.13 29.51
CA PRO A 521 19.84 5.11 30.31
C PRO A 521 18.58 5.25 29.44
N SER A 522 18.63 6.06 28.39
CA SER A 522 17.49 6.27 27.48
C SER A 522 17.19 5.03 26.64
N ASP A 523 18.21 4.30 26.18
CA ASP A 523 18.07 3.00 25.50
C ASP A 523 17.49 1.94 26.47
N GLY A 524 17.85 2.01 27.76
CA GLY A 524 17.31 1.18 28.83
C GLY A 524 15.92 1.60 29.34
N ARG A 525 15.31 2.66 28.79
CA ARG A 525 14.05 3.27 29.25
C ARG A 525 14.07 3.68 30.73
N ILE A 526 15.23 4.10 31.23
CA ILE A 526 15.42 4.61 32.59
C ILE A 526 15.46 6.13 32.54
N ASP A 527 14.47 6.78 33.13
CA ASP A 527 14.42 8.23 33.27
C ASP A 527 15.30 8.69 34.45
N LEU A 528 16.33 9.47 34.14
CA LEU A 528 17.23 10.07 35.13
C LEU A 528 16.80 11.48 35.58
N GLY A 529 15.75 12.04 34.95
CA GLY A 529 15.30 13.43 35.12
C GLY A 529 16.17 14.46 34.40
N ASP A 530 15.65 15.68 34.21
CA ASP A 530 16.31 16.79 33.50
C ASP A 530 17.48 17.47 34.27
N GLU A 531 17.97 16.88 35.36
CA GLU A 531 19.09 17.46 36.13
C GLU A 531 20.44 17.15 35.46
N THR A 532 21.15 18.18 34.99
CA THR A 532 22.53 18.02 34.48
C THR A 532 23.45 17.41 35.56
N LEU A 533 24.16 16.32 35.22
CA LEU A 533 25.00 15.54 36.13
C LEU A 533 26.33 16.25 36.49
N THR A 534 26.27 17.49 36.95
CA THR A 534 27.45 18.35 37.17
C THR A 534 28.07 18.20 38.56
N ASN A 535 27.29 17.83 39.57
CA ASN A 535 27.76 17.72 40.96
C ASN A 535 27.61 16.30 41.54
N VAL A 536 28.38 16.00 42.61
CA VAL A 536 28.43 14.67 43.25
C VAL A 536 27.05 14.19 43.72
N SER A 537 26.22 15.09 44.26
CA SER A 537 24.88 14.72 44.76
C SER A 537 23.92 14.33 43.65
N SER A 538 23.96 15.02 42.49
CA SER A 538 23.17 14.71 41.30
C SER A 538 23.54 13.36 40.70
N ILE A 539 24.85 13.08 40.59
CA ILE A 539 25.37 11.79 40.13
C ILE A 539 24.92 10.65 41.07
N LEU A 540 25.05 10.83 42.38
CA LEU A 540 24.64 9.82 43.35
C LEU A 540 23.13 9.55 43.31
N ARG A 541 22.31 10.58 43.08
CA ARG A 541 20.86 10.45 42.95
C ARG A 541 20.49 9.67 41.69
N ALA A 542 21.07 10.02 40.54
CA ALA A 542 20.88 9.32 39.28
C ALA A 542 21.35 7.86 39.35
N ALA A 543 22.52 7.59 39.94
CA ALA A 543 23.02 6.24 40.16
C ALA A 543 22.07 5.40 41.04
N ARG A 544 21.46 6.00 42.08
CA ARG A 544 20.43 5.33 42.89
C ARG A 544 19.14 5.04 42.14
N LEU A 545 18.77 5.87 41.15
CA LEU A 545 17.62 5.60 40.27
C LEU A 545 17.90 4.39 39.38
N VAL A 546 19.08 4.35 38.74
CA VAL A 546 19.51 3.18 37.95
C VAL A 546 19.53 1.92 38.81
N ASN A 547 20.12 1.98 40.01
CA ASN A 547 20.21 0.82 40.91
C ASN A 547 18.83 0.35 41.43
N ARG A 548 17.81 1.20 41.42
CA ARG A 548 16.42 0.79 41.72
C ARG A 548 15.73 0.17 40.51
N ALA A 549 16.05 0.65 39.31
CA ALA A 549 15.52 0.15 38.05
C ALA A 549 16.12 -1.21 37.65
N VAL A 550 17.32 -1.54 38.16
CA VAL A 550 18.01 -2.81 37.96
C VAL A 550 18.06 -3.59 39.30
N PRO A 551 16.99 -4.33 39.66
CA PRO A 551 16.79 -4.81 41.03
C PRO A 551 17.58 -6.07 41.44
N GLU A 552 18.26 -6.77 40.51
CA GLU A 552 19.05 -7.99 40.81
C GLU A 552 20.43 -7.93 40.13
N GLU A 553 21.47 -8.39 40.84
CA GLU A 553 22.74 -8.73 40.19
C GLU A 553 22.49 -9.90 39.21
N PRO A 554 22.71 -9.71 37.90
CA PRO A 554 22.42 -10.75 36.93
C PRO A 554 23.39 -11.92 37.08
N ASP A 555 22.85 -13.15 37.11
CA ASP A 555 23.64 -14.37 36.95
C ASP A 555 24.44 -14.31 35.63
N ALA A 556 25.71 -14.71 35.67
CA ALA A 556 26.62 -14.67 34.53
C ALA A 556 26.06 -15.43 33.31
N ASN A 557 25.35 -16.54 33.53
CA ASN A 557 24.71 -17.30 32.44
C ASN A 557 23.53 -16.55 31.80
N ARG A 558 22.76 -15.82 32.61
CA ARG A 558 21.63 -15.02 32.14
C ARG A 558 22.13 -13.82 31.32
N LEU A 559 23.21 -13.18 31.78
CA LEU A 559 23.84 -12.07 31.07
C LEU A 559 24.39 -12.52 29.70
N ALA A 560 25.09 -13.66 29.64
CA ALA A 560 25.60 -14.21 28.39
C ALA A 560 24.47 -14.51 27.39
N SER A 561 23.35 -15.07 27.86
CA SER A 561 22.18 -15.36 27.03
C SER A 561 21.52 -14.08 26.50
N GLN A 562 21.41 -13.05 27.34
CA GLN A 562 20.84 -11.75 26.96
C GLN A 562 21.73 -10.99 25.97
N LEU A 563 23.06 -11.07 26.11
CA LEU A 563 24.00 -10.50 25.13
C LEU A 563 23.87 -11.18 23.76
N LEU A 564 23.69 -12.50 23.73
CA LEU A 564 23.46 -13.22 22.47
C LEU A 564 22.15 -12.81 21.80
N GLN A 565 21.07 -12.70 22.59
CA GLN A 565 19.78 -12.21 22.09
C GLN A 565 19.87 -10.78 21.56
N LEU A 566 20.61 -9.90 22.26
CA LEU A 566 20.84 -8.54 21.81
C LEU A 566 21.56 -8.51 20.46
N ASP A 567 22.55 -9.38 20.26
CA ASP A 567 23.29 -9.46 19.01
C ASP A 567 22.43 -10.03 17.86
N ASP A 568 21.59 -11.02 18.13
CA ASP A 568 20.61 -11.54 17.17
C ASP A 568 19.58 -10.48 16.76
N GLU A 569 19.01 -9.76 17.73
CA GLU A 569 18.04 -8.67 17.46
C GLU A 569 18.71 -7.50 16.72
N ARG A 570 19.97 -7.18 17.05
CA ARG A 570 20.78 -6.20 16.30
C ARG A 570 20.93 -6.62 14.85
N HIS A 571 21.27 -7.88 14.58
CA HIS A 571 21.44 -8.39 13.23
C HIS A 571 20.13 -8.38 12.42
N LYS A 572 18.99 -8.70 13.05
CA LYS A 572 17.67 -8.57 12.42
C LYS A 572 17.36 -7.12 12.07
N ALA A 573 17.50 -6.21 13.04
CA ALA A 573 17.25 -4.79 12.83
C ALA A 573 18.15 -4.20 11.75
N GLN A 574 19.44 -4.58 11.72
CA GLN A 574 20.37 -4.17 10.66
C GLN A 574 19.94 -4.67 9.27
N THR A 575 19.33 -5.85 9.18
CA THR A 575 18.85 -6.42 7.91
C THR A 575 17.56 -5.74 7.44
N GLU A 576 16.60 -5.53 8.34
CA GLU A 576 15.30 -4.94 8.01
C GLU A 576 15.41 -3.44 7.72
N LEU A 577 16.32 -2.74 8.39
CA LEU A 577 16.51 -1.29 8.28
C LEU A 577 17.70 -0.90 7.40
N ALA A 578 18.31 -1.85 6.66
CA ALA A 578 19.54 -1.63 5.90
C ALA A 578 19.47 -0.43 4.92
N ALA A 579 18.27 -0.11 4.42
CA ALA A 579 18.04 1.01 3.51
C ALA A 579 17.85 2.37 4.21
N GLN A 580 17.61 2.37 5.53
CA GLN A 580 17.18 3.55 6.30
C GLN A 580 18.13 3.89 7.46
N ALA A 581 18.78 2.91 8.07
CA ALA A 581 19.68 3.10 9.21
C ALA A 581 20.79 2.04 9.23
N GLU A 582 22.03 2.47 9.48
CA GLU A 582 23.14 1.56 9.78
C GLU A 582 23.23 1.36 11.29
N ILE A 583 23.13 0.11 11.77
CA ILE A 583 23.14 -0.21 13.20
C ILE A 583 24.43 -0.92 13.57
N GLY A 584 25.16 -0.37 14.53
CA GLY A 584 26.46 -0.87 14.97
C GLY A 584 26.61 -0.94 16.48
N LEU A 585 27.75 -1.48 16.93
CA LEU A 585 28.21 -1.43 18.32
C LEU A 585 29.44 -0.53 18.39
N THR A 586 29.47 0.39 19.33
CA THR A 586 30.62 1.25 19.60
C THR A 586 30.97 1.20 21.09
N GLN A 587 32.23 1.46 21.43
CA GLN A 587 32.64 1.56 22.83
C GLN A 587 32.45 3.00 23.34
N ILE A 588 31.94 3.12 24.56
CA ILE A 588 31.76 4.42 25.21
C ILE A 588 33.13 4.91 25.71
N GLU A 589 33.61 6.02 25.15
CA GLU A 589 34.82 6.68 25.63
C GLU A 589 34.59 7.30 27.03
N GLY A 590 35.56 7.18 27.93
CA GLY A 590 35.51 7.78 29.27
C GLY A 590 35.07 6.87 30.42
N THR A 591 34.73 5.60 30.18
CA THR A 591 34.45 4.61 31.26
C THR A 591 35.71 3.99 31.87
N GLY A 592 36.90 4.29 31.31
CA GLY A 592 38.20 3.80 31.76
C GLY A 592 38.53 2.38 31.26
N GLU A 593 39.83 2.03 31.19
CA GLU A 593 40.30 0.72 30.66
C GLU A 593 39.80 -0.49 31.45
N GLN A 594 39.32 -0.29 32.69
CA GLN A 594 38.90 -1.37 33.59
C GLN A 594 37.47 -1.86 33.33
N LEU A 595 36.63 -1.09 32.61
CA LEU A 595 35.23 -1.41 32.30
C LEU A 595 34.87 -0.93 30.87
N PRO A 596 35.24 -1.68 29.83
CA PRO A 596 34.84 -1.36 28.46
C PRO A 596 33.34 -1.63 28.30
N VAL A 597 32.55 -0.56 28.17
CA VAL A 597 31.10 -0.66 27.94
C VAL A 597 30.82 -0.39 26.47
N SER A 598 30.16 -1.34 25.81
CA SER A 598 29.70 -1.18 24.43
C SER A 598 28.24 -0.79 24.40
N ARG A 599 27.88 0.08 23.46
CA ARG A 599 26.51 0.55 23.22
C ARG A 599 26.14 0.36 21.76
N ALA A 600 24.88 0.03 21.51
CA ALA A 600 24.31 0.05 20.17
C ALA A 600 24.02 1.49 19.72
N PHE A 601 24.41 1.81 18.50
CA PHE A 601 24.12 3.11 17.88
C PHE A 601 23.52 2.88 16.50
N ALA A 602 22.82 3.90 16.01
CA ALA A 602 22.31 3.94 14.66
C ALA A 602 22.82 5.19 13.95
N THR A 603 23.19 5.05 12.69
CA THR A 603 23.55 6.16 11.82
C THR A 603 22.48 6.31 10.75
N VAL A 604 21.82 7.46 10.72
CA VAL A 604 20.82 7.81 9.69
C VAL A 604 21.28 9.08 9.00
N GLU A 605 21.46 9.04 7.69
CA GLU A 605 21.92 10.19 6.88
C GLU A 605 23.25 10.79 7.37
N GLY A 606 24.13 9.97 7.94
CA GLY A 606 25.43 10.39 8.47
C GLY A 606 25.40 11.01 9.88
N VAL A 607 24.25 11.00 10.56
CA VAL A 607 24.13 11.43 11.97
C VAL A 607 24.00 10.22 12.87
N ASP A 608 24.91 10.11 13.83
CA ASP A 608 24.86 9.09 14.88
C ASP A 608 23.82 9.45 15.95
N MET A 609 22.99 8.49 16.32
CA MET A 609 21.93 8.65 17.30
C MET A 609 21.77 7.40 18.18
N THR A 610 20.99 7.53 19.24
CA THR A 610 20.60 6.41 20.09
C THR A 610 19.54 5.53 19.49
N ILE A 611 19.42 4.30 19.98
CA ILE A 611 18.40 3.37 19.48
C ILE A 611 17.01 3.88 19.90
N SER A 612 16.89 4.48 21.08
CA SER A 612 15.69 5.18 21.51
C SER A 612 15.35 6.41 20.63
N GLU A 613 16.35 7.20 20.23
CA GLU A 613 16.15 8.33 19.30
C GLU A 613 15.72 7.85 17.91
N LEU A 614 16.32 6.77 17.39
CA LEU A 614 15.92 6.15 16.13
C LEU A 614 14.45 5.70 16.19
N ALA A 615 14.07 5.00 17.27
CA ALA A 615 12.70 4.53 17.45
C ALA A 615 11.70 5.68 17.50
N GLN A 616 12.04 6.77 18.21
CA GLN A 616 11.20 7.96 18.27
C GLN A 616 11.10 8.68 16.91
N ARG A 617 12.21 8.77 16.16
CA ARG A 617 12.22 9.32 14.80
C ARG A 617 11.31 8.53 13.88
N PHE A 618 11.43 7.21 13.85
CA PHE A 618 10.57 6.36 13.01
C PHE A 618 9.10 6.39 13.44
N ALA A 619 8.81 6.49 14.74
CA ALA A 619 7.44 6.70 15.21
C ALA A 619 6.86 8.03 14.68
N ASN A 620 7.66 9.10 14.75
CA ASN A 620 7.25 10.41 14.24
C ASN A 620 7.09 10.41 12.70
N ASP A 621 8.00 9.75 11.98
CA ASP A 621 7.95 9.62 10.53
C ASP A 621 6.73 8.80 10.09
N LEU A 622 6.41 7.72 10.81
CA LEU A 622 5.20 6.93 10.58
C LEU A 622 3.94 7.75 10.81
N ASP A 623 3.87 8.52 11.90
CA ASP A 623 2.73 9.38 12.20
C ASP A 623 2.61 10.55 11.21
N ARG A 624 3.73 11.07 10.69
CA ARG A 624 3.71 12.05 9.60
C ARG A 624 3.19 11.41 8.31
N ALA A 625 3.73 10.26 7.91
CA ALA A 625 3.31 9.55 6.71
C ALA A 625 1.83 9.17 6.76
N ARG A 626 1.31 8.74 7.91
CA ARG A 626 -0.12 8.46 8.12
C ARG A 626 -0.98 9.70 7.91
N ARG A 627 -0.59 10.85 8.47
CA ARG A 627 -1.32 12.11 8.30
C ARG A 627 -1.27 12.62 6.86
N GLU A 628 -0.12 12.51 6.20
CA GLU A 628 0.02 12.87 4.79
C GLU A 628 -0.82 11.96 3.88
N LEU A 629 -0.87 10.65 4.18
CA LEU A 629 -1.72 9.70 3.47
C LEU A 629 -3.20 10.05 3.66
N GLU A 630 -3.65 10.29 4.88
CA GLU A 630 -5.03 10.68 5.19
C GLU A 630 -5.42 12.01 4.51
N ALA A 631 -4.51 12.97 4.47
CA ALA A 631 -4.70 14.24 3.75
C ALA A 631 -4.79 14.03 2.23
N LYS A 632 -3.90 13.23 1.64
CA LYS A 632 -3.94 12.91 0.20
C LYS A 632 -5.15 12.07 -0.19
N GLU A 633 -5.56 11.13 0.65
CA GLU A 633 -6.79 10.36 0.46
C GLU A 633 -8.02 11.27 0.49
N THR A 634 -8.05 12.22 1.42
CA THR A 634 -9.10 13.25 1.50
C THR A 634 -9.12 14.13 0.25
N GLU A 635 -7.96 14.62 -0.21
CA GLU A 635 -7.84 15.43 -1.43
C GLU A 635 -8.27 14.65 -2.69
N LEU A 636 -7.78 13.42 -2.85
CA LEU A 636 -8.17 12.53 -3.95
C LEU A 636 -9.68 12.27 -3.93
N PHE A 637 -10.24 12.07 -2.74
CA PHE A 637 -11.67 11.88 -2.56
C PHE A 637 -12.44 13.15 -2.94
N GLU A 638 -12.03 14.33 -2.49
CA GLU A 638 -12.62 15.62 -2.88
C GLU A 638 -12.59 15.82 -4.41
N GLN A 639 -11.46 15.55 -5.06
CA GLN A 639 -11.31 15.67 -6.51
C GLN A 639 -12.20 14.69 -7.28
N THR A 640 -12.25 13.43 -6.83
CA THR A 640 -13.01 12.35 -7.48
C THR A 640 -14.52 12.52 -7.27
N LEU A 641 -14.92 12.97 -6.08
CA LEU A 641 -16.32 13.18 -5.71
C LEU A 641 -16.90 14.44 -6.35
N THR A 642 -16.10 15.49 -6.57
CA THR A 642 -16.57 16.74 -7.20
C THR A 642 -16.77 16.59 -8.71
N GLY A 643 -16.13 15.59 -9.33
CA GLY A 643 -16.18 15.32 -10.77
C GLY A 643 -17.15 14.19 -11.18
N SER A 644 -16.57 13.12 -11.72
CA SER A 644 -17.27 12.08 -12.48
C SER A 644 -18.20 11.19 -11.63
N LEU A 645 -17.84 10.89 -10.38
CA LEU A 645 -18.64 10.01 -9.53
C LEU A 645 -19.97 10.65 -9.14
N ARG A 646 -19.97 11.94 -8.77
CA ARG A 646 -21.21 12.70 -8.53
C ARG A 646 -22.06 12.79 -9.78
N ALA A 647 -21.46 13.09 -10.93
CA ALA A 647 -22.20 13.16 -12.20
C ALA A 647 -22.86 11.81 -12.53
N HIS A 648 -22.14 10.70 -12.31
CA HIS A 648 -22.67 9.35 -12.52
C HIS A 648 -23.82 9.04 -11.54
N LEU A 649 -23.62 9.30 -10.25
CA LEU A 649 -24.64 9.06 -9.22
C LEU A 649 -25.88 9.93 -9.45
N ALA A 650 -25.71 11.20 -9.79
CA ALA A 650 -26.79 12.10 -10.14
C ALA A 650 -27.55 11.62 -11.38
N SER A 651 -26.84 11.17 -12.42
CA SER A 651 -27.45 10.56 -13.62
C SER A 651 -28.28 9.32 -13.26
N ARG A 652 -27.76 8.41 -12.43
CA ARG A 652 -28.50 7.22 -11.97
C ARG A 652 -29.72 7.58 -11.12
N LEU A 653 -29.60 8.57 -10.24
CA LEU A 653 -30.73 9.07 -9.43
C LEU A 653 -31.81 9.71 -10.31
N ARG A 654 -31.43 10.49 -11.33
CA ARG A 654 -32.36 11.08 -12.32
C ARG A 654 -33.06 9.99 -13.14
N ALA A 655 -32.31 8.98 -13.61
CA ALA A 655 -32.87 7.86 -14.35
C ALA A 655 -33.86 7.04 -13.49
N ALA A 656 -33.53 6.82 -12.20
CA ALA A 656 -34.43 6.16 -11.28
C ALA A 656 -35.69 6.99 -11.00
N GLN A 657 -35.55 8.31 -10.83
CA GLN A 657 -36.70 9.22 -10.68
C GLN A 657 -37.59 9.20 -11.94
N GLY A 658 -36.98 9.30 -13.13
CA GLY A 658 -37.71 9.24 -14.40
C GLY A 658 -38.45 7.92 -14.61
N LEU A 659 -37.87 6.79 -14.16
CA LEU A 659 -38.57 5.50 -14.16
C LEU A 659 -39.81 5.53 -13.25
N VAL A 660 -39.68 6.08 -12.04
CA VAL A 660 -40.80 6.18 -11.09
C VAL A 660 -41.89 7.11 -11.62
N ASP A 661 -41.50 8.21 -12.25
CA ASP A 661 -42.43 9.16 -12.85
C ASP A 661 -43.17 8.50 -14.02
N GLY A 662 -42.46 7.81 -14.92
CA GLY A 662 -43.06 7.02 -16.01
C GLY A 662 -44.00 5.92 -15.51
N MET A 663 -43.63 5.20 -14.46
CA MET A 663 -44.53 4.24 -13.80
C MET A 663 -45.77 4.92 -13.23
N ASN A 664 -45.64 6.11 -12.62
CA ASN A 664 -46.77 6.85 -12.07
C ASN A 664 -47.68 7.44 -13.16
N ASP A 665 -47.14 7.86 -14.29
CA ASP A 665 -47.91 8.32 -15.45
C ASP A 665 -48.76 7.16 -15.99
N LEU A 666 -48.16 5.98 -16.14
CA LEU A 666 -48.87 4.75 -16.49
C LEU A 666 -49.92 4.36 -15.45
N LEU A 667 -49.64 4.52 -14.16
CA LEU A 667 -50.62 4.25 -13.10
C LEU A 667 -51.76 5.29 -13.07
N ALA A 668 -51.52 6.52 -13.52
CA ALA A 668 -52.50 7.60 -13.52
C ALA A 668 -53.57 7.46 -14.61
N THR A 669 -53.25 6.80 -15.73
CA THR A 669 -54.23 6.45 -16.77
C THR A 669 -55.25 5.42 -16.28
N ILE A 670 -54.90 4.65 -15.24
CA ILE A 670 -55.70 3.58 -14.67
C ILE A 670 -56.68 4.16 -13.65
N ARG A 671 -57.90 4.48 -14.09
CA ARG A 671 -59.01 4.77 -13.18
C ARG A 671 -59.98 3.60 -13.13
N THR A 672 -60.12 2.97 -11.97
CA THR A 672 -61.03 1.84 -11.83
C THR A 672 -62.50 2.24 -11.91
N ALA A 673 -63.20 1.73 -12.93
CA ALA A 673 -64.59 2.08 -13.23
C ALA A 673 -65.57 1.56 -12.17
N SER A 674 -65.14 0.69 -11.25
CA SER A 674 -66.00 0.07 -10.24
C SER A 674 -65.64 0.40 -8.77
N GLY A 675 -64.75 1.36 -8.49
CA GLY A 675 -64.46 1.72 -7.10
C GLY A 675 -63.62 2.97 -6.82
N GLY A 676 -63.14 3.69 -7.85
CA GLY A 676 -62.35 4.91 -7.62
C GLY A 676 -60.98 4.66 -6.98
N VAL A 677 -60.48 3.42 -7.03
CA VAL A 677 -59.15 3.05 -6.53
C VAL A 677 -58.11 3.51 -7.54
N ALA A 678 -57.23 4.42 -7.11
CA ALA A 678 -56.05 4.82 -7.87
C ALA A 678 -54.79 4.52 -7.05
N VAL A 679 -53.75 4.08 -7.74
CA VAL A 679 -52.48 3.67 -7.14
C VAL A 679 -51.40 4.61 -7.62
N SER A 680 -50.47 4.94 -6.73
CA SER A 680 -49.25 5.67 -7.07
C SER A 680 -48.10 5.15 -6.23
N LEU A 681 -46.88 5.28 -6.73
CA LEU A 681 -45.66 4.95 -6.03
C LEU A 681 -44.99 6.24 -5.55
N ARG A 682 -44.61 6.26 -4.28
CA ARG A 682 -43.69 7.27 -3.74
C ARG A 682 -42.33 6.64 -3.52
N TRP A 683 -41.33 7.20 -4.19
CA TRP A 683 -39.94 6.88 -3.94
C TRP A 683 -39.38 7.87 -2.92
N GLU A 684 -39.36 7.44 -1.66
CA GLU A 684 -38.97 8.29 -0.53
C GLU A 684 -37.64 7.82 0.07
N VAL A 685 -36.95 8.74 0.74
CA VAL A 685 -35.72 8.45 1.47
C VAL A 685 -36.04 7.51 2.64
N SER A 686 -35.21 6.48 2.82
CA SER A 686 -35.36 5.50 3.88
C SER A 686 -35.01 6.10 5.24
N ASP A 687 -35.80 5.78 6.26
CA ASP A 687 -35.58 6.13 7.68
C ASP A 687 -34.61 5.18 8.39
N GLN A 688 -34.19 4.09 7.73
CA GLN A 688 -33.32 3.06 8.31
C GLN A 688 -31.82 3.35 8.13
N VAL A 689 -31.47 4.34 7.31
CA VAL A 689 -30.10 4.56 6.83
C VAL A 689 -29.42 5.73 7.53
N ASP A 690 -30.16 6.82 7.78
CA ASP A 690 -29.72 8.00 8.52
C ASP A 690 -30.96 8.89 8.85
N ASP A 691 -30.72 10.06 9.43
CA ASP A 691 -31.70 11.14 9.53
C ASP A 691 -32.29 11.48 8.15
N GLN A 692 -33.61 11.37 8.06
CA GLN A 692 -34.37 11.54 6.82
C GLN A 692 -34.16 12.94 6.21
N ASP A 693 -34.03 13.97 7.06
CA ASP A 693 -33.82 15.35 6.63
C ASP A 693 -32.43 15.53 6.01
N THR A 694 -31.41 14.94 6.63
CA THR A 694 -30.02 14.95 6.13
C THR A 694 -29.93 14.30 4.75
N LEU A 695 -30.43 13.07 4.59
CA LEU A 695 -30.41 12.37 3.30
C LEU A 695 -31.24 13.07 2.21
N THR A 696 -32.35 13.69 2.58
CA THR A 696 -33.17 14.48 1.63
C THR A 696 -32.40 15.72 1.15
N LYS A 697 -31.70 16.41 2.04
CA LYS A 697 -30.82 17.53 1.69
C LYS A 697 -29.73 17.09 0.72
N ILE A 698 -29.10 15.95 0.98
CA ILE A 698 -28.04 15.39 0.13
C ILE A 698 -28.57 14.94 -1.24
N LYS A 699 -29.75 14.31 -1.30
CA LYS A 699 -30.40 13.96 -2.57
C LYS A 699 -30.61 15.21 -3.42
N ASN A 700 -31.15 16.27 -2.82
CA ASN A 700 -31.40 17.53 -3.53
C ASN A 700 -30.10 18.17 -4.01
N LEU A 701 -29.05 18.14 -3.18
CA LEU A 701 -27.72 18.58 -3.57
C LEU A 701 -27.18 17.73 -4.75
N LEU A 702 -27.18 16.40 -4.67
CA LEU A 702 -26.69 15.55 -5.76
C LEU A 702 -27.40 15.83 -7.09
N LEU A 703 -28.69 16.15 -7.07
CA LEU A 703 -29.49 16.43 -8.26
C LEU A 703 -29.29 17.83 -8.84
N GLN A 704 -28.73 18.78 -8.09
CA GLN A 704 -28.43 20.13 -8.57
C GLN A 704 -27.20 20.14 -9.50
N ASP A 705 -27.30 20.91 -10.58
CA ASP A 705 -26.22 21.07 -11.57
C ASP A 705 -25.08 21.97 -11.07
N HIS A 706 -25.39 22.89 -10.14
CA HIS A 706 -24.43 23.84 -9.56
C HIS A 706 -24.48 23.82 -8.04
N HIS A 707 -23.29 23.92 -7.43
CA HIS A 707 -23.06 23.89 -5.98
C HIS A 707 -22.22 25.06 -5.55
N THR A 708 -22.59 25.69 -4.43
CA THR A 708 -21.70 26.56 -3.67
C THR A 708 -20.67 25.75 -2.90
N ASP A 709 -19.56 26.38 -2.48
CA ASP A 709 -18.51 25.65 -1.74
C ASP A 709 -19.03 25.07 -0.41
N THR A 710 -19.95 25.76 0.26
CA THR A 710 -20.60 25.27 1.48
C THR A 710 -21.47 24.01 1.24
N GLU A 711 -22.13 23.94 0.09
CA GLU A 711 -22.92 22.79 -0.33
C GLU A 711 -22.05 21.59 -0.71
N ARG A 712 -20.89 21.85 -1.35
CA ARG A 712 -19.86 20.82 -1.60
C ARG A 712 -19.31 20.25 -0.29
N SER A 713 -18.96 21.11 0.66
CA SER A 713 -18.49 20.67 1.99
C SER A 713 -19.54 19.84 2.73
N THR A 714 -20.82 20.21 2.64
CA THR A 714 -21.91 19.42 3.25
C THR A 714 -22.03 18.02 2.65
N LEU A 715 -21.88 17.91 1.32
CA LEU A 715 -21.89 16.62 0.62
C LEU A 715 -20.68 15.75 1.03
N PHE A 716 -19.52 16.39 1.14
CA PHE A 716 -18.27 15.76 1.54
C PHE A 716 -18.35 15.24 2.99
N GLU A 717 -18.76 16.08 3.95
CA GLU A 717 -18.88 15.69 5.36
C GLU A 717 -19.80 14.48 5.56
N PHE A 718 -20.88 14.40 4.78
CA PHE A 718 -21.78 13.25 4.84
C PHE A 718 -21.13 11.95 4.36
N LEU A 719 -20.45 11.98 3.21
CA LEU A 719 -19.82 10.81 2.64
C LEU A 719 -18.60 10.37 3.46
N ALA A 720 -17.82 11.33 3.97
CA ALA A 720 -16.70 11.08 4.88
C ALA A 720 -17.19 10.40 6.17
N ARG A 721 -18.23 10.94 6.82
CA ARG A 721 -18.84 10.33 8.01
C ARG A 721 -19.30 8.89 7.77
N ARG A 722 -19.87 8.64 6.58
CA ARG A 722 -20.33 7.30 6.18
C ARG A 722 -19.17 6.33 5.94
N ILE A 723 -18.08 6.80 5.35
CA ILE A 723 -16.84 6.03 5.19
C ILE A 723 -16.27 5.66 6.56
N ASP A 724 -16.23 6.60 7.50
CA ASP A 724 -15.73 6.37 8.84
C ASP A 724 -16.59 5.36 9.61
N LEU A 725 -17.92 5.42 9.46
CA LEU A 725 -18.84 4.43 10.01
C LEU A 725 -18.55 3.02 9.49
N VAL A 726 -18.29 2.87 8.17
CA VAL A 726 -17.95 1.57 7.57
C VAL A 726 -16.55 1.10 7.96
N ARG A 727 -15.59 2.02 8.15
CA ARG A 727 -14.25 1.70 8.69
C ARG A 727 -14.26 1.29 10.15
N SER A 728 -15.19 1.83 10.94
CA SER A 728 -15.30 1.56 12.39
C SER A 728 -16.04 0.27 12.74
N ASP A 729 -16.72 -0.35 11.77
CA ASP A 729 -17.45 -1.60 11.98
C ASP A 729 -16.49 -2.79 11.79
N ASP A 730 -15.77 -3.14 12.86
CA ASP A 730 -14.79 -4.25 12.96
C ASP A 730 -15.36 -5.64 12.53
N ARG A 731 -16.68 -5.74 12.32
CA ARG A 731 -17.37 -6.97 11.87
C ARG A 731 -17.44 -7.12 10.36
N ALA A 732 -17.07 -6.10 9.59
CA ALA A 732 -16.99 -6.18 8.14
C ALA A 732 -15.65 -6.83 7.73
N ALA A 733 -15.58 -8.17 7.82
CA ALA A 733 -14.52 -8.97 7.20
C ALA A 733 -14.63 -8.99 5.65
N GLY A 734 -14.78 -7.82 5.03
CA GLY A 734 -14.90 -7.62 3.60
C GLY A 734 -13.79 -6.70 3.07
N SER A 735 -13.54 -6.74 1.77
CA SER A 735 -12.57 -5.85 1.15
C SER A 735 -13.06 -4.39 1.19
N TRP A 736 -12.14 -3.42 1.24
CA TRP A 736 -12.47 -1.99 1.14
C TRP A 736 -13.37 -1.65 -0.05
N LYS A 737 -13.24 -2.41 -1.14
CA LYS A 737 -14.12 -2.32 -2.31
C LYS A 737 -15.58 -2.65 -1.99
N ASP A 738 -15.83 -3.70 -1.20
CA ASP A 738 -17.19 -4.13 -0.82
C ASP A 738 -17.86 -3.08 0.09
N ALA A 739 -17.07 -2.46 0.97
CA ALA A 739 -17.48 -1.34 1.79
C ALA A 739 -17.93 -0.13 0.95
N LEU A 740 -17.15 0.24 -0.07
CA LEU A 740 -17.48 1.33 -0.99
C LEU A 740 -18.68 1.01 -1.89
N GLU A 741 -18.81 -0.23 -2.37
CA GLU A 741 -19.96 -0.66 -3.18
C GLU A 741 -21.27 -0.54 -2.41
N GLN A 742 -21.27 -0.95 -1.14
CA GLN A 742 -22.44 -0.81 -0.27
C GLN A 742 -22.77 0.65 0.02
N LEU A 743 -21.76 1.51 0.15
CA LEU A 743 -21.93 2.93 0.41
C LEU A 743 -22.61 3.64 -0.77
N PHE A 744 -22.12 3.42 -1.99
CA PHE A 744 -22.62 4.10 -3.20
C PHE A 744 -23.88 3.47 -3.82
N ASP A 745 -24.40 2.38 -3.25
CA ASP A 745 -25.67 1.79 -3.69
C ASP A 745 -26.87 2.66 -3.28
N TYR A 746 -27.21 3.63 -4.14
CA TYR A 746 -28.32 4.56 -3.96
C TYR A 746 -29.68 3.89 -3.79
N ARG A 747 -29.83 2.61 -4.21
CA ARG A 747 -31.07 1.84 -4.05
C ARG A 747 -31.36 1.59 -2.57
N ARG A 748 -30.33 1.49 -1.73
CA ARG A 748 -30.47 1.29 -0.29
C ARG A 748 -30.88 2.58 0.44
N TRP A 749 -30.63 3.75 -0.16
CA TRP A 749 -30.97 5.05 0.42
C TRP A 749 -32.46 5.36 0.33
N HIS A 750 -33.20 4.61 -0.48
CA HIS A 750 -34.59 4.88 -0.78
C HIS A 750 -35.46 3.66 -0.53
N ARG A 751 -36.75 3.90 -0.34
CA ARG A 751 -37.78 2.85 -0.30
C ARG A 751 -38.99 3.25 -1.12
N PHE A 752 -39.67 2.26 -1.66
CA PHE A 752 -40.93 2.44 -2.34
C PHE A 752 -42.08 2.35 -1.33
N ARG A 753 -42.89 3.41 -1.25
CA ARG A 753 -44.20 3.35 -0.61
C ARG A 753 -45.30 3.32 -1.65
N LEU A 754 -46.12 2.29 -1.55
CA LEU A 754 -47.34 2.19 -2.32
C LEU A 754 -48.42 3.08 -1.71
N MET A 755 -48.97 3.98 -2.49
CA MET A 755 -50.01 4.92 -2.10
C MET A 755 -51.32 4.58 -2.80
N VAL A 756 -52.40 4.53 -2.04
CA VAL A 756 -53.74 4.21 -2.53
C VAL A 756 -54.66 5.39 -2.29
N ARG A 757 -55.36 5.83 -3.33
CA ARG A 757 -56.47 6.77 -3.27
C ARG A 757 -57.76 6.01 -3.52
N HIS A 758 -58.79 6.28 -2.74
CA HIS A 758 -60.09 5.66 -2.90
C HIS A 758 -61.18 6.58 -2.38
N ASP A 759 -62.28 6.69 -3.14
CA ASP A 759 -63.46 7.47 -2.77
C ASP A 759 -64.01 7.18 -1.35
N ARG A 760 -63.81 5.96 -0.80
CA ARG A 760 -64.26 5.55 0.54
C ARG A 760 -63.51 6.20 1.71
N PHE A 761 -62.28 6.66 1.50
CA PHE A 761 -61.44 7.26 2.54
C PHE A 761 -60.83 8.63 2.15
N GLY A 762 -61.36 9.23 1.08
CA GLY A 762 -61.05 10.59 0.65
C GLY A 762 -60.10 10.68 -0.55
N ASP A 763 -59.98 11.89 -1.11
CA ASP A 763 -59.22 12.13 -2.33
C ASP A 763 -57.70 12.20 -2.12
N ARG A 764 -57.24 12.16 -0.86
CA ARG A 764 -55.81 12.14 -0.54
C ARG A 764 -55.26 10.70 -0.57
N PRO A 765 -54.16 10.43 -1.30
CA PRO A 765 -53.52 9.12 -1.28
C PRO A 765 -52.99 8.76 0.12
N VAL A 766 -53.30 7.55 0.59
CA VAL A 766 -52.86 6.99 1.89
C VAL A 766 -51.94 5.79 1.64
N ALA A 767 -50.92 5.60 2.47
CA ALA A 767 -49.99 4.47 2.33
C ALA A 767 -50.72 3.12 2.52
N PHE A 768 -50.46 2.18 1.62
CA PHE A 768 -50.96 0.81 1.70
C PHE A 768 -50.46 0.13 2.98
N GLY A 769 -51.35 -0.54 3.72
CA GLY A 769 -51.05 -1.14 5.03
C GLY A 769 -51.25 -0.20 6.24
N SER A 770 -51.59 1.08 6.02
CA SER A 770 -52.05 1.97 7.09
C SER A 770 -53.39 1.49 7.68
N ARG A 771 -53.61 1.72 8.99
CA ARG A 771 -54.85 1.34 9.70
C ARG A 771 -56.12 1.91 9.07
N ASN A 772 -55.99 2.97 8.27
CA ASN A 772 -57.10 3.67 7.63
C ASN A 772 -57.45 3.13 6.23
N VAL A 773 -56.74 2.10 5.74
CA VAL A 773 -56.96 1.51 4.41
C VAL A 773 -57.69 0.17 4.56
N SER A 774 -59.00 0.16 4.28
CA SER A 774 -59.82 -1.05 4.21
C SER A 774 -60.23 -1.32 2.76
N LEU A 775 -59.62 -2.35 2.17
CA LEU A 775 -59.82 -2.79 0.79
C LEU A 775 -60.36 -4.23 0.79
N SER A 776 -61.21 -4.56 -0.17
CA SER A 776 -61.64 -5.94 -0.42
C SER A 776 -60.46 -6.82 -0.86
N ALA A 777 -60.63 -8.14 -0.81
CA ALA A 777 -59.60 -9.09 -1.24
C ALA A 777 -59.18 -8.87 -2.71
N GLY A 778 -60.13 -8.54 -3.59
CA GLY A 778 -59.87 -8.24 -4.99
C GLY A 778 -59.15 -6.91 -5.20
N GLU A 779 -59.58 -5.85 -4.50
CA GLU A 779 -58.91 -4.54 -4.57
C GLU A 779 -57.47 -4.59 -4.02
N LYS A 780 -57.21 -5.38 -2.98
CA LYS A 780 -55.84 -5.60 -2.47
C LYS A 780 -54.95 -6.26 -3.52
N SER A 781 -55.48 -7.29 -4.19
CA SER A 781 -54.77 -7.98 -5.28
C SER A 781 -54.42 -7.02 -6.41
N LEU A 782 -55.38 -6.17 -6.79
CA LEU A 782 -55.23 -5.17 -7.84
C LEU A 782 -54.18 -4.11 -7.47
N VAL A 783 -54.26 -3.57 -6.24
CA VAL A 783 -53.30 -2.58 -5.73
C VAL A 783 -51.86 -3.12 -5.69
N LEU A 784 -51.66 -4.41 -5.41
CA LEU A 784 -50.33 -5.04 -5.41
C LEU A 784 -49.80 -5.35 -6.81
N SER A 785 -50.70 -5.64 -7.76
CA SER A 785 -50.33 -6.08 -9.11
C SER A 785 -50.07 -4.90 -10.07
N LEU A 786 -50.85 -3.82 -9.95
CA LEU A 786 -50.73 -2.64 -10.82
C LEU A 786 -49.31 -2.03 -10.87
N PRO A 787 -48.61 -1.82 -9.74
CA PRO A 787 -47.23 -1.32 -9.76
C PRO A 787 -46.26 -2.24 -10.49
N LEU A 788 -46.48 -3.55 -10.44
CA LEU A 788 -45.62 -4.53 -11.11
C LEU A 788 -45.82 -4.47 -12.62
N PHE A 789 -47.06 -4.33 -13.10
CA PHE A 789 -47.33 -4.14 -14.53
C PHE A 789 -46.76 -2.83 -15.06
N ALA A 790 -46.90 -1.74 -14.30
CA ALA A 790 -46.26 -0.47 -14.63
C ALA A 790 -44.72 -0.59 -14.66
N ALA A 791 -44.12 -1.38 -13.76
CA ALA A 791 -42.68 -1.62 -13.74
C ALA A 791 -42.22 -2.41 -14.98
N ILE A 792 -42.98 -3.43 -15.37
CA ILE A 792 -42.68 -4.26 -16.54
C ILE A 792 -42.85 -3.45 -17.84
N ALA A 793 -43.95 -2.71 -17.98
CA ALA A 793 -44.16 -1.85 -19.14
C ALA A 793 -43.10 -0.75 -19.26
N SER A 794 -42.77 -0.06 -18.17
CA SER A 794 -41.69 0.95 -18.18
C SER A 794 -40.30 0.37 -18.44
N HIS A 795 -40.09 -0.93 -18.22
CA HIS A 795 -38.85 -1.61 -18.61
C HIS A 795 -38.74 -1.81 -20.13
N TYR A 796 -39.87 -2.08 -20.80
CA TYR A 796 -39.93 -2.24 -22.25
C TYR A 796 -40.01 -0.92 -23.03
N MET A 797 -40.34 0.20 -22.35
CA MET A 797 -40.32 1.52 -22.98
C MET A 797 -38.88 1.99 -23.26
N PRO A 798 -38.62 2.62 -24.43
CA PRO A 798 -37.31 3.18 -24.75
C PRO A 798 -36.92 4.22 -23.68
N ARG A 799 -35.69 4.09 -23.16
CA ARG A 799 -35.18 4.96 -22.08
C ARG A 799 -34.77 6.36 -22.55
N ASP A 800 -34.60 6.54 -23.86
CA ASP A 800 -34.23 7.80 -24.49
C ASP A 800 -35.37 8.27 -25.39
N SER A 801 -35.72 9.56 -25.31
CA SER A 801 -36.81 10.20 -26.04
C SER A 801 -36.62 10.30 -27.57
N ASP A 802 -35.58 9.66 -28.13
CA ASP A 802 -35.11 9.84 -29.51
C ASP A 802 -35.22 8.57 -30.39
N GLY A 803 -35.88 7.51 -29.92
CA GLY A 803 -36.09 6.31 -30.73
C GLY A 803 -37.47 5.68 -30.53
N ASP A 804 -38.09 5.23 -31.63
CA ASP A 804 -39.25 4.34 -31.57
C ASP A 804 -38.88 3.09 -30.75
N ALA A 805 -39.82 2.62 -29.93
CA ALA A 805 -39.64 1.40 -29.16
C ALA A 805 -39.29 0.24 -30.13
N PRO A 806 -38.26 -0.59 -29.84
CA PRO A 806 -37.92 -1.71 -30.70
C PRO A 806 -39.15 -2.60 -30.90
N ALA A 807 -39.41 -2.99 -32.15
CA ALA A 807 -40.49 -3.89 -32.54
C ALA A 807 -40.14 -5.33 -32.10
N CYS A 808 -40.20 -5.59 -30.80
CA CYS A 808 -40.00 -6.91 -30.20
C CYS A 808 -41.16 -7.26 -29.27
N PRO A 809 -41.51 -8.56 -29.12
CA PRO A 809 -42.55 -9.00 -28.20
C PRO A 809 -42.26 -8.57 -26.75
N ARG A 810 -43.29 -8.11 -26.03
CA ARG A 810 -43.23 -7.61 -24.65
C ARG A 810 -43.96 -8.55 -23.70
N LEU A 811 -43.39 -9.74 -23.53
CA LEU A 811 -44.06 -10.86 -22.86
C LEU A 811 -44.24 -10.64 -21.34
N LEU A 812 -45.45 -10.95 -20.87
CA LEU A 812 -45.87 -11.07 -19.49
C LEU A 812 -46.56 -12.43 -19.29
N LEU A 813 -45.95 -13.29 -18.46
CA LEU A 813 -46.51 -14.60 -18.11
C LEU A 813 -47.20 -14.50 -16.75
N LEU A 814 -48.49 -14.79 -16.68
CA LEU A 814 -49.26 -14.79 -15.43
C LEU A 814 -49.89 -16.16 -15.20
N ASP A 815 -49.44 -16.79 -14.12
CA ASP A 815 -50.08 -18.00 -13.61
C ASP A 815 -51.28 -17.62 -12.73
N GLU A 816 -52.42 -18.26 -12.94
CA GLU A 816 -53.69 -18.07 -12.25
C GLU A 816 -54.16 -16.60 -12.24
N VAL A 817 -54.73 -16.16 -13.37
CA VAL A 817 -55.19 -14.79 -13.57
C VAL A 817 -56.26 -14.38 -12.57
N PHE A 818 -55.81 -13.55 -11.62
CA PHE A 818 -56.60 -12.83 -10.62
C PHE A 818 -57.84 -13.58 -10.09
N PRO A 819 -57.71 -14.80 -9.52
CA PRO A 819 -58.83 -15.64 -9.12
C PRO A 819 -59.73 -15.01 -8.04
N LYS A 820 -59.24 -13.97 -7.37
CA LYS A 820 -59.94 -13.23 -6.30
C LYS A 820 -60.55 -11.90 -6.78
N ASN A 821 -60.41 -11.56 -8.06
CA ASN A 821 -60.99 -10.35 -8.66
C ASN A 821 -62.30 -10.70 -9.37
N ASP A 822 -63.26 -9.80 -9.32
CA ASP A 822 -64.51 -9.89 -10.07
C ASP A 822 -64.31 -9.49 -11.54
N ARG A 823 -65.28 -9.86 -12.39
CA ARG A 823 -65.24 -9.62 -13.85
C ARG A 823 -64.95 -8.15 -14.22
N PRO A 824 -65.53 -7.11 -13.55
CA PRO A 824 -65.20 -5.72 -13.82
C PRO A 824 -63.73 -5.35 -13.57
N ASN A 825 -63.13 -5.84 -12.47
CA ASN A 825 -61.73 -5.58 -12.17
C ASN A 825 -60.79 -6.34 -13.12
N LYS A 826 -61.11 -7.57 -13.49
CA LYS A 826 -60.34 -8.34 -14.49
C LYS A 826 -60.37 -7.70 -15.86
N ARG A 827 -61.55 -7.26 -16.32
CA ARG A 827 -61.73 -6.48 -17.55
C ARG A 827 -60.78 -5.28 -17.58
N GLN A 828 -60.69 -4.57 -16.46
CA GLN A 828 -59.83 -3.40 -16.40
C GLN A 828 -58.34 -3.73 -16.39
N ILE A 829 -57.92 -4.80 -15.70
CA ILE A 829 -56.51 -5.21 -15.73
C ILE A 829 -56.12 -5.65 -17.14
N LEU A 830 -56.97 -6.40 -17.83
CA LEU A 830 -56.71 -6.82 -19.21
C LEU A 830 -56.68 -5.63 -20.18
N ARG A 831 -57.58 -4.65 -19.98
CA ARG A 831 -57.50 -3.36 -20.68
C ARG A 831 -56.15 -2.69 -20.48
N LEU A 832 -55.68 -2.64 -19.24
CA LEU A 832 -54.40 -2.04 -18.92
C LEU A 832 -53.25 -2.75 -19.62
N LEU A 833 -53.22 -4.08 -19.62
CA LEU A 833 -52.16 -4.84 -20.28
C LEU A 833 -52.12 -4.53 -21.78
N THR A 834 -53.29 -4.30 -22.39
CA THR A 834 -53.42 -3.85 -23.79
C THR A 834 -52.98 -2.40 -23.98
N ASP A 835 -53.42 -1.47 -23.11
CA ASP A 835 -53.02 -0.05 -23.14
C ASP A 835 -51.50 0.13 -22.93
N LEU A 836 -50.85 -0.80 -22.24
CA LEU A 836 -49.40 -0.86 -22.03
C LEU A 836 -48.63 -1.59 -23.13
N ASP A 837 -49.34 -2.11 -24.15
CA ASP A 837 -48.77 -2.87 -25.26
C ASP A 837 -47.93 -4.05 -24.75
N LEU A 838 -48.48 -4.83 -23.80
CA LEU A 838 -47.86 -6.02 -23.23
C LEU A 838 -48.48 -7.30 -23.81
N ASP A 839 -47.63 -8.17 -24.36
CA ASP A 839 -48.03 -9.49 -24.83
C ASP A 839 -48.22 -10.43 -23.64
N CYS A 840 -49.39 -11.04 -23.49
CA CYS A 840 -49.70 -11.79 -22.27
C CYS A 840 -49.94 -13.29 -22.54
N VAL A 841 -49.36 -14.15 -21.70
CA VAL A 841 -49.72 -15.57 -21.61
C VAL A 841 -50.29 -15.82 -20.22
N LEU A 842 -51.50 -16.34 -20.18
CA LEU A 842 -52.36 -16.37 -19.00
C LEU A 842 -52.84 -17.79 -18.73
N THR A 843 -52.83 -18.24 -17.48
CA THR A 843 -53.54 -19.46 -17.05
C THR A 843 -54.70 -19.10 -16.12
N SER A 844 -55.84 -19.79 -16.21
CA SER A 844 -56.95 -19.59 -15.28
C SER A 844 -57.84 -20.83 -15.16
N ASP A 845 -58.28 -21.14 -13.95
CA ASP A 845 -59.27 -22.19 -13.68
C ASP A 845 -60.73 -21.77 -13.95
N LYS A 846 -61.01 -20.47 -14.06
CA LYS A 846 -62.36 -19.88 -13.99
C LYS A 846 -62.66 -18.81 -15.02
N ASP A 847 -61.68 -18.44 -15.85
CA ASP A 847 -61.81 -17.31 -16.76
C ASP A 847 -61.35 -17.66 -18.16
N MET A 848 -62.17 -17.30 -19.14
CA MET A 848 -61.90 -17.52 -20.56
C MET A 848 -61.25 -16.29 -21.20
N CYS A 849 -61.08 -15.20 -20.44
CA CYS A 849 -60.58 -13.92 -20.94
C CYS A 849 -61.42 -13.34 -22.10
N ASP A 850 -62.73 -13.57 -22.11
CA ASP A 850 -63.70 -13.06 -23.08
C ASP A 850 -64.10 -11.60 -22.77
N TYR A 851 -63.13 -10.70 -22.84
CA TYR A 851 -63.28 -9.29 -22.52
C TYR A 851 -63.18 -8.42 -23.77
N ASP A 852 -64.10 -7.48 -23.94
CA ASP A 852 -64.11 -6.47 -25.00
C ASP A 852 -62.94 -5.47 -24.94
N THR A 853 -62.09 -5.57 -23.92
CA THR A 853 -60.95 -4.69 -23.69
C THR A 853 -59.62 -5.22 -24.20
N ILE A 854 -59.60 -6.42 -24.78
CA ILE A 854 -58.43 -7.02 -25.42
C ILE A 854 -58.73 -7.20 -26.91
N ASP A 855 -57.75 -6.92 -27.76
CA ASP A 855 -57.93 -6.97 -29.22
C ASP A 855 -58.09 -8.41 -29.72
N GLY A 856 -57.52 -9.37 -29.00
CA GLY A 856 -57.77 -10.78 -29.19
C GLY A 856 -56.91 -11.65 -28.28
N ILE A 857 -57.35 -12.88 -28.03
CA ILE A 857 -56.57 -13.87 -27.27
C ILE A 857 -56.87 -15.28 -27.78
N ALA A 858 -55.82 -16.09 -27.94
CA ALA A 858 -55.94 -17.52 -28.16
C ALA A 858 -56.16 -18.23 -26.82
N ILE A 859 -57.22 -19.02 -26.72
CA ILE A 859 -57.68 -19.66 -25.48
C ILE A 859 -57.59 -21.18 -25.66
N ALA A 860 -56.79 -21.84 -24.83
CA ALA A 860 -56.72 -23.30 -24.76
C ALA A 860 -57.43 -23.80 -23.50
N VAL A 861 -58.62 -24.37 -23.65
CA VAL A 861 -59.37 -24.98 -22.54
C VAL A 861 -58.92 -26.42 -22.37
N ILE A 862 -58.23 -26.69 -21.27
CA ILE A 862 -57.76 -28.04 -20.93
C ILE A 862 -58.79 -28.70 -20.01
N ALA A 863 -59.50 -29.70 -20.52
CA ALA A 863 -60.40 -30.54 -19.75
C ALA A 863 -59.76 -31.91 -19.47
N LYS A 864 -59.99 -32.46 -18.28
CA LYS A 864 -59.51 -33.80 -17.92
C LYS A 864 -60.68 -34.77 -17.78
N ASP A 865 -60.58 -35.92 -18.42
CA ASP A 865 -61.52 -37.04 -18.26
C ASP A 865 -60.72 -38.30 -17.88
N GLY A 866 -60.81 -38.70 -16.61
CA GLY A 866 -59.94 -39.73 -16.04
C GLY A 866 -58.45 -39.35 -16.10
N ASP A 867 -57.64 -40.15 -16.80
CA ASP A 867 -56.21 -39.91 -17.05
C ASP A 867 -55.93 -39.21 -18.40
N ALA A 868 -56.94 -38.99 -19.24
CA ALA A 868 -56.80 -38.29 -20.51
C ALA A 868 -57.04 -36.78 -20.35
N SER A 869 -56.26 -35.97 -21.07
CA SER A 869 -56.43 -34.51 -21.15
C SER A 869 -56.78 -34.11 -22.58
N PHE A 870 -57.88 -33.37 -22.74
CA PHE A 870 -58.34 -32.84 -24.02
C PHE A 870 -58.20 -31.32 -24.02
N ALA A 871 -57.62 -30.75 -25.08
CA ALA A 871 -57.48 -29.31 -25.25
C ALA A 871 -58.45 -28.83 -26.33
N THR A 872 -59.37 -27.93 -25.99
CA THR A 872 -60.23 -27.22 -26.95
C THR A 872 -59.62 -25.84 -27.20
N ARG A 873 -59.32 -25.51 -28.45
CA ARG A 873 -58.78 -24.20 -28.83
C ARG A 873 -59.88 -23.28 -29.34
N LEU A 874 -59.94 -22.09 -28.78
CA LEU A 874 -60.89 -21.03 -29.11
C LEU A 874 -60.09 -19.73 -29.32
N VAL A 875 -60.64 -18.81 -30.11
CA VAL A 875 -60.08 -17.47 -30.25
C VAL A 875 -61.17 -16.46 -29.88
N TRP A 876 -60.83 -15.55 -28.98
CA TRP A 876 -61.59 -14.33 -28.79
C TRP A 876 -61.01 -13.26 -29.72
N ASN A 877 -61.83 -12.65 -30.57
CA ASN A 877 -61.42 -11.66 -31.57
C ASN A 877 -61.72 -10.21 -31.16
N GLY A 878 -61.94 -9.95 -29.86
CA GLY A 878 -62.39 -8.66 -29.34
C GLY A 878 -63.91 -8.48 -29.30
N THR A 879 -64.69 -9.32 -30.00
CA THR A 879 -66.17 -9.20 -30.05
C THR A 879 -66.93 -10.48 -29.76
N GLU A 880 -66.45 -11.63 -30.23
CA GLU A 880 -67.05 -12.94 -29.98
C GLU A 880 -65.99 -14.04 -29.81
N THR A 881 -66.33 -15.07 -29.04
CA THR A 881 -65.50 -16.27 -28.89
C THR A 881 -65.90 -17.24 -29.99
N ILE A 882 -64.99 -17.45 -30.93
CA ILE A 882 -65.16 -18.41 -32.02
C ILE A 882 -64.25 -19.62 -31.77
N PRO A 883 -64.61 -20.82 -32.25
CA PRO A 883 -63.64 -21.89 -32.38
C PRO A 883 -62.44 -21.35 -33.17
N GLU A 884 -61.22 -21.66 -32.71
CA GLU A 884 -60.03 -21.27 -33.48
C GLU A 884 -60.22 -21.82 -34.90
N PRO A 885 -60.28 -20.98 -35.94
CA PRO A 885 -60.41 -21.49 -37.30
C PRO A 885 -59.21 -22.42 -37.55
N PRO A 886 -59.40 -23.61 -38.16
CA PRO A 886 -58.27 -24.47 -38.50
C PRO A 886 -57.33 -23.61 -39.32
N SER A 887 -56.12 -23.40 -38.79
CA SER A 887 -55.24 -22.34 -39.22
C SER A 887 -55.10 -22.34 -40.73
N ILE A 888 -55.44 -21.21 -41.35
CA ILE A 888 -55.04 -20.96 -42.72
C ILE A 888 -53.51 -20.91 -42.65
N GLU A 889 -52.86 -21.92 -43.21
CA GLU A 889 -51.42 -21.99 -43.32
C GLU A 889 -50.90 -20.74 -44.05
N PRO A 890 -49.73 -20.18 -43.68
CA PRO A 890 -49.34 -18.85 -44.17
C PRO A 890 -48.87 -18.71 -45.63
#